data_AF-A0A8H3J945-F1
#
_entry.id   AF-A0A8H3J945-F1
#
_cell.length_a   1.000
_cell.length_b   1.000
_cell.length_c   1.000
_cell.angle_alpha   90.00
_cell.angle_beta   90.00
_cell.angle_gamma   90.00
#
_symmetry.space_group_name_H-M   'P 1'
#
loop_
_entity.id
_entity.type
_entity.pdbx_description
1 polymer ?
#
loop_
_entity_poly.entity_id
_entity_poly.type
_entity_poly.pdbx_seq_one_letter_code
_entity_poly.pdbx_strand_id
1 'polypeptide(L)'
;MATGLEAVGAASTLVGIIGFSFQIFDGCVKGFVLLSTAGNLGRDADIFRSMLDWEQFRLEQWAEKINLQDPSKADMLMDWKLVADTLQHLENLTNDTRLLKEKYNLVLLERAPPLAKATATLEDEKASTSRFKRLFGQGEKYSSTAAAKVIQAKNSYPRKLWWAAVDKQSMKHLIEDIAHFVQRLHDLLNSSIQSQMKQSVDTLLHDATQRYQNVPDLEFLREVAARMKPTPPDYGHADADDINAEIDKKFRNLLFHSIRKGDIEEVELLLDKGVDVHADDNVGWPPMVRAAEHGQLAVVDLLLERGADPLKGTVGDRLPLHFAAEGGHVPVVRLLLKQPTVDPNHKDYTEQTALFKAASNGHHEVVELLLQQKGIDPDAASKDGFTPLLQSIFERHQKVVKLLLARADVNPNQRDTTYNQTPLWMASTAGDDILGLLLERKDLEINSQSRWGETPLYQAVQRKRLSAAQTLLDAGADPNVPTHENKTALSWAAAEGSQESIELLFKQPNLALDIPDQSGQTPLLRCADAGHTKCVRMLLDKGASVKYADKEGRTALSLAAFKGHKVVAKLLLKNHAEINAQDKKGNTPLALAAEKNHDAVVRFLLESGADADLADEDEETPVEKARDRHMDQIVEVFKEVLKL
;
A
#
# COMPACT_ATOMS: atom_id res chain seq x y z
N MET A 1 21.95 -35.42 33.04
CA MET A 1 20.95 -34.52 33.65
C MET A 1 21.26 -33.14 33.12
N ALA A 2 20.58 -32.73 32.06
CA ALA A 2 19.24 -32.13 32.08
C ALA A 2 19.35 -30.62 32.19
N THR A 3 18.96 -29.95 31.11
CA THR A 3 18.30 -28.63 31.00
C THR A 3 18.23 -28.36 29.49
N GLY A 4 17.12 -28.00 28.86
CA GLY A 4 15.89 -27.39 29.34
C GLY A 4 15.59 -26.21 28.40
N LEU A 5 14.36 -26.15 27.88
CA LEU A 5 13.49 -24.96 27.69
C LEU A 5 14.14 -23.70 27.02
N GLU A 6 13.61 -23.00 26.01
CA GLU A 6 12.31 -22.68 25.39
C GLU A 6 12.67 -22.13 23.98
N ALA A 7 11.83 -21.94 22.96
CA ALA A 7 10.56 -21.20 22.95
C ALA A 7 9.83 -21.35 21.60
N VAL A 8 8.57 -20.94 21.68
CA VAL A 8 7.44 -20.92 20.75
C VAL A 8 7.62 -20.03 19.50
N GLY A 9 7.18 -20.54 18.34
CA GLY A 9 6.17 -19.90 17.45
C GLY A 9 6.46 -18.60 16.69
N ALA A 10 6.76 -18.77 15.39
CA ALA A 10 6.21 -18.09 14.20
C ALA A 10 6.28 -16.54 14.02
N ALA A 11 7.06 -16.07 13.04
CA ALA A 11 6.61 -15.73 11.67
C ALA A 11 7.46 -14.60 11.02
N SER A 12 7.94 -14.87 9.80
CA SER A 12 8.30 -13.94 8.70
C SER A 12 9.19 -12.73 8.99
N THR A 13 10.44 -12.72 8.49
CA THR A 13 10.89 -12.10 7.22
C THR A 13 12.44 -11.98 7.24
N LEU A 14 13.08 -12.17 6.07
CA LEU A 14 14.41 -11.66 5.67
C LEU A 14 15.71 -12.42 6.05
N VAL A 15 16.34 -12.92 4.96
CA VAL A 15 17.78 -13.10 4.66
C VAL A 15 18.48 -14.44 5.00
N GLY A 16 19.07 -15.04 3.96
CA GLY A 16 20.25 -15.93 4.04
C GLY A 16 19.95 -17.37 3.58
N ILE A 17 20.28 -17.77 2.34
CA ILE A 17 21.59 -18.36 1.97
C ILE A 17 21.84 -19.73 2.66
N ILE A 18 21.90 -20.78 1.83
CA ILE A 18 22.52 -22.12 2.03
C ILE A 18 21.70 -23.19 2.80
N GLY A 19 21.40 -24.30 2.10
CA GLY A 19 21.45 -25.65 2.68
C GLY A 19 20.13 -26.39 2.89
N PHE A 20 19.51 -26.95 1.83
CA PHE A 20 18.37 -27.86 2.03
C PHE A 20 18.35 -29.18 1.24
N SER A 21 19.37 -29.53 0.46
CA SER A 21 19.42 -30.84 -0.21
C SER A 21 20.39 -31.86 0.41
N PHE A 22 21.25 -31.45 1.36
CA PHE A 22 22.21 -32.35 2.02
C PHE A 22 21.62 -33.23 3.14
N GLN A 23 20.40 -32.95 3.62
CA GLN A 23 19.83 -33.67 4.78
C GLN A 23 19.13 -34.99 4.43
N ILE A 24 18.76 -35.22 3.16
CA ILE A 24 18.07 -36.46 2.76
C ILE A 24 19.05 -37.65 2.67
N PHE A 25 20.25 -37.45 2.13
CA PHE A 25 21.25 -38.52 2.03
C PHE A 25 21.89 -38.89 3.38
N ASP A 26 22.24 -37.89 4.21
CA ASP A 26 22.77 -38.15 5.56
C ASP A 26 21.67 -38.72 6.49
N GLY A 27 20.40 -38.36 6.25
CA GLY A 27 19.22 -38.90 6.92
C GLY A 27 18.90 -40.35 6.53
N CYS A 28 19.07 -40.75 5.27
CA CYS A 28 18.89 -42.13 4.82
C CYS A 28 19.95 -43.07 5.39
N VAL A 29 21.22 -42.65 5.43
CA VAL A 29 22.30 -43.45 6.03
C VAL A 29 22.14 -43.56 7.55
N LYS A 30 21.79 -42.47 8.26
CA LYS A 30 21.45 -42.52 9.70
C LYS A 30 20.17 -43.33 9.97
N GLY A 31 19.19 -43.26 9.08
CA GLY A 31 17.95 -44.04 9.14
C GLY A 31 18.19 -45.55 9.01
N PHE A 32 19.11 -45.95 8.13
CA PHE A 32 19.49 -47.35 7.94
C PHE A 32 20.29 -47.91 9.15
N VAL A 33 21.18 -47.09 9.73
CA VAL A 33 21.91 -47.48 10.96
C VAL A 33 20.94 -47.64 12.15
N LEU A 34 19.90 -46.80 12.24
CA LEU A 34 18.85 -46.92 13.26
C LEU A 34 17.89 -48.11 13.02
N LEU A 35 17.48 -48.37 11.77
CA LEU A 35 16.58 -49.47 11.41
C LEU A 35 17.22 -50.86 11.51
N SER A 36 18.53 -50.98 11.28
CA SER A 36 19.25 -52.26 11.48
C SER A 36 19.29 -52.75 12.95
N THR A 37 18.94 -51.88 13.91
CA THR A 37 18.81 -52.26 15.32
C THR A 37 17.45 -52.87 15.68
N ALA A 38 16.48 -52.85 14.76
CA ALA A 38 15.09 -53.24 14.97
C ALA A 38 14.64 -54.46 14.11
N GLY A 39 15.46 -55.51 14.04
CA GLY A 39 14.98 -56.89 14.00
C GLY A 39 14.17 -57.40 12.80
N ASN A 40 14.05 -56.70 11.67
CA ASN A 40 13.22 -57.20 10.54
C ASN A 40 13.86 -57.07 9.14
N LEU A 41 15.09 -57.56 9.01
CA LEU A 41 15.94 -57.60 7.80
C LEU A 41 15.34 -58.30 6.55
N GLY A 42 14.11 -58.80 6.57
CA GLY A 42 13.46 -59.42 5.40
C GLY A 42 12.88 -58.35 4.48
N ARG A 43 12.08 -57.43 5.04
CA ARG A 43 11.50 -56.30 4.29
C ARG A 43 12.55 -55.30 3.83
N ASP A 44 13.63 -55.14 4.58
CA ASP A 44 14.66 -54.13 4.27
C ASP A 44 15.48 -54.51 3.02
N ALA A 45 15.64 -55.80 2.71
CA ALA A 45 16.33 -56.25 1.50
C ALA A 45 15.44 -56.12 0.24
N ASP A 46 14.13 -56.36 0.36
CA ASP A 46 13.16 -56.21 -0.74
C ASP A 46 12.95 -54.73 -1.10
N ILE A 47 13.00 -53.82 -0.12
CA ILE A 47 12.97 -52.37 -0.34
C ILE A 47 14.24 -51.90 -1.06
N PHE A 48 15.41 -52.42 -0.67
CA PHE A 48 16.67 -52.08 -1.33
C PHE A 48 16.74 -52.63 -2.76
N ARG A 49 16.21 -53.84 -2.99
CA ARG A 49 16.06 -54.42 -4.35
C ARG A 49 15.10 -53.60 -5.20
N SER A 50 13.97 -53.16 -4.64
CA SER A 50 13.02 -52.29 -5.34
C SER A 50 13.61 -50.91 -5.68
N MET A 51 14.51 -50.39 -4.85
CA MET A 51 15.25 -49.14 -5.12
C MET A 51 16.31 -49.33 -6.22
N LEU A 52 17.01 -50.47 -6.24
CA LEU A 52 17.95 -50.82 -7.31
C LEU A 52 17.24 -51.08 -8.63
N ASP A 53 16.13 -51.81 -8.63
CA ASP A 53 15.28 -52.06 -9.81
C ASP A 53 14.70 -50.73 -10.36
N TRP A 54 14.36 -49.79 -9.47
CA TRP A 54 13.87 -48.47 -9.86
C TRP A 54 14.95 -47.57 -10.47
N GLU A 55 16.17 -47.59 -9.94
CA GLU A 55 17.30 -46.88 -10.52
C GLU A 55 17.77 -47.53 -11.83
N GLN A 56 17.79 -48.87 -11.92
CA GLN A 56 18.06 -49.58 -13.17
C GLN A 56 17.04 -49.23 -14.27
N PHE A 57 15.74 -49.22 -13.94
CA PHE A 57 14.69 -48.79 -14.85
C PHE A 57 14.86 -47.33 -15.30
N ARG A 58 15.22 -46.42 -14.38
CA ARG A 58 15.53 -45.02 -14.71
C ARG A 58 16.72 -44.89 -15.66
N LEU A 59 17.77 -45.68 -15.44
CA LEU A 59 18.99 -45.66 -16.24
C LEU A 59 18.77 -46.26 -17.62
N GLU A 60 17.96 -47.31 -17.75
CA GLU A 60 17.53 -47.89 -19.03
C GLU A 60 16.70 -46.89 -19.85
N GLN A 61 15.77 -46.15 -19.20
CA GLN A 61 15.01 -45.06 -19.84
C GLN A 61 15.87 -43.86 -20.25
N TRP A 62 16.97 -43.61 -19.54
CA TRP A 62 17.93 -42.56 -19.88
C TRP A 62 18.84 -42.98 -21.04
N ALA A 63 19.27 -44.24 -21.08
CA ALA A 63 20.05 -44.83 -22.18
C ALA A 63 19.27 -44.88 -23.51
N GLU A 64 17.96 -45.16 -23.46
CA GLU A 64 17.08 -45.17 -24.64
C GLU A 64 16.96 -43.77 -25.28
N LYS A 65 17.00 -42.70 -24.48
CA LYS A 65 16.90 -41.31 -24.94
C LYS A 65 18.16 -40.76 -25.60
N ILE A 66 19.33 -41.37 -25.36
CA ILE A 66 20.64 -40.84 -25.82
C ILE A 66 21.10 -41.46 -27.16
N ASN A 67 20.36 -42.44 -27.70
CA ASN A 67 20.63 -43.17 -28.95
C ASN A 67 22.10 -43.61 -29.12
N LEU A 68 22.42 -44.78 -28.54
CA LEU A 68 23.76 -45.34 -28.32
C LEU A 68 24.51 -45.86 -29.57
N GLN A 69 24.14 -45.47 -30.79
CA GLN A 69 24.83 -45.93 -32.03
C GLN A 69 25.97 -45.00 -32.51
N ASP A 70 26.30 -43.93 -31.77
CA ASP A 70 27.38 -43.01 -32.11
C ASP A 70 28.75 -43.49 -31.57
N PRO A 71 29.74 -43.82 -32.43
CA PRO A 71 31.07 -44.28 -32.02
C PRO A 71 31.88 -43.25 -31.22
N SER A 72 31.53 -41.96 -31.25
CA SER A 72 32.22 -40.91 -30.47
C SER A 72 31.90 -40.94 -28.98
N LYS A 73 30.98 -41.81 -28.54
CA LYS A 73 30.58 -42.00 -27.13
C LYS A 73 31.17 -43.28 -26.50
N ALA A 74 32.16 -43.90 -27.15
CA ALA A 74 32.77 -45.17 -26.73
C ALA A 74 33.38 -45.15 -25.31
N ASP A 75 33.85 -43.99 -24.83
CA ASP A 75 34.38 -43.86 -23.47
C ASP A 75 33.30 -44.05 -22.39
N MET A 76 32.03 -43.65 -22.66
CA MET A 76 30.89 -43.88 -21.75
C MET A 76 30.47 -45.35 -21.67
N LEU A 77 30.74 -46.14 -22.70
CA LEU A 77 30.47 -47.59 -22.74
C LEU A 77 31.42 -48.37 -21.83
N MET A 78 32.65 -47.88 -21.65
CA MET A 78 33.65 -48.48 -20.77
C MET A 78 33.27 -48.30 -19.29
N ASP A 79 32.74 -47.13 -18.94
CA ASP A 79 32.23 -46.81 -17.59
C ASP A 79 30.98 -47.62 -17.24
N TRP A 80 30.12 -47.91 -18.23
CA TRP A 80 28.89 -48.67 -18.00
C TRP A 80 29.11 -50.16 -17.74
N LYS A 81 30.12 -50.74 -18.39
CA LYS A 81 30.54 -52.11 -18.13
C LYS A 81 31.06 -52.27 -16.70
N LEU A 82 31.79 -51.27 -16.19
CA LEU A 82 32.26 -51.25 -14.81
C LEU A 82 31.10 -51.16 -13.80
N VAL A 83 30.08 -50.34 -14.07
CA VAL A 83 28.88 -50.21 -13.22
C VAL A 83 28.07 -51.51 -13.22
N ALA A 84 27.87 -52.13 -14.39
CA ALA A 84 27.15 -53.41 -14.52
C ALA A 84 27.90 -54.56 -13.82
N ASP A 85 29.21 -54.68 -14.00
CA ASP A 85 30.04 -55.70 -13.33
C ASP A 85 30.03 -55.51 -11.79
N THR A 86 29.95 -54.27 -11.31
CA THR A 86 29.90 -53.94 -9.88
C THR A 86 28.52 -54.19 -9.27
N LEU A 87 27.44 -53.89 -9.99
CA LEU A 87 26.06 -54.24 -9.59
C LEU A 87 25.87 -55.76 -9.51
N GLN A 88 26.43 -56.50 -10.48
CA GLN A 88 26.44 -57.97 -10.45
C GLN A 88 27.20 -58.51 -9.23
N HIS A 89 28.29 -57.84 -8.82
CA HIS A 89 29.06 -58.20 -7.64
C HIS A 89 28.28 -57.96 -6.32
N LEU A 90 27.55 -56.84 -6.23
CA LEU A 90 26.66 -56.52 -5.10
C LEU A 90 25.44 -57.44 -5.01
N GLU A 91 24.89 -57.87 -6.15
CA GLU A 91 23.79 -58.84 -6.21
C GLU A 91 24.25 -60.22 -5.73
N ASN A 92 25.48 -60.62 -6.05
CA ASN A 92 26.08 -61.85 -5.55
C ASN A 92 26.31 -61.82 -4.02
N LEU A 93 26.76 -60.68 -3.47
CA LEU A 93 26.95 -60.46 -2.02
C LEU A 93 25.62 -60.46 -1.22
N THR A 94 24.54 -59.93 -1.80
CA THR A 94 23.19 -59.97 -1.20
C THR A 94 22.57 -61.37 -1.24
N ASN A 95 22.85 -62.14 -2.30
CA ASN A 95 22.45 -63.54 -2.38
C ASN A 95 23.20 -64.42 -1.37
N ASP A 96 24.49 -64.18 -1.10
CA ASP A 96 25.26 -64.89 -0.08
C ASP A 96 24.76 -64.61 1.35
N THR A 97 24.37 -63.36 1.64
CA THR A 97 23.78 -62.99 2.94
C THR A 97 22.39 -63.60 3.14
N ARG A 98 21.60 -63.77 2.08
CA ARG A 98 20.34 -64.53 2.11
C ARG A 98 20.57 -66.02 2.38
N LEU A 99 21.57 -66.64 1.76
CA LEU A 99 21.94 -68.04 1.95
C LEU A 99 22.38 -68.32 3.40
N LEU A 100 23.13 -67.39 4.01
CA LEU A 100 23.50 -67.40 5.43
C LEU A 100 22.29 -67.28 6.36
N LYS A 101 21.29 -66.46 6.00
CA LYS A 101 20.04 -66.28 6.75
C LYS A 101 19.11 -67.49 6.65
N GLU A 102 19.05 -68.15 5.49
CA GLU A 102 18.33 -69.41 5.30
C GLU A 102 18.98 -70.55 6.10
N LYS A 103 20.32 -70.68 6.09
CA LYS A 103 21.05 -71.63 6.94
C LYS A 103 20.86 -71.36 8.44
N TYR A 104 20.80 -70.10 8.86
CA TYR A 104 20.52 -69.71 10.25
C TYR A 104 19.08 -70.02 10.68
N ASN A 105 18.10 -69.77 9.80
CA ASN A 105 16.69 -70.07 10.06
C ASN A 105 16.41 -71.59 10.09
N LEU A 106 17.14 -72.40 9.31
CA LEU A 106 17.08 -73.87 9.35
C LEU A 106 17.54 -74.43 10.71
N VAL A 107 18.59 -73.86 11.31
CA VAL A 107 19.11 -74.25 12.65
C VAL A 107 18.13 -73.88 13.78
N LEU A 108 17.31 -72.83 13.61
CA LEU A 108 16.28 -72.40 14.56
C LEU A 108 15.01 -73.27 14.52
N LEU A 109 14.67 -73.85 13.36
CA LEU A 109 13.51 -74.71 13.15
C LEU A 109 13.66 -76.13 13.73
N GLU A 110 14.89 -76.65 13.83
CA GLU A 110 15.15 -77.98 14.40
C GLU A 110 15.13 -78.03 15.96
N ARG A 111 15.06 -76.88 16.65
CA ARG A 111 15.23 -76.80 18.12
C ARG A 111 14.08 -76.14 18.91
N ALA A 112 12.89 -75.95 18.33
CA ALA A 112 11.76 -75.25 18.99
C ALA A 112 10.61 -76.18 19.48
N PRO A 113 10.05 -76.00 20.70
CA PRO A 113 8.95 -76.82 21.26
C PRO A 113 7.52 -76.48 20.73
N PRO A 114 6.50 -77.36 20.97
CA PRO A 114 5.28 -77.49 20.15
C PRO A 114 4.26 -76.33 20.17
N LEU A 115 4.37 -75.38 21.10
CA LEU A 115 3.37 -74.31 21.28
C LEU A 115 3.37 -73.25 20.16
N ALA A 116 4.44 -73.16 19.36
CA ALA A 116 4.52 -72.25 18.20
C ALA A 116 3.73 -72.74 16.97
N LYS A 117 3.33 -74.02 16.92
CA LYS A 117 2.54 -74.58 15.80
C LYS A 117 1.06 -74.19 15.83
N ALA A 118 0.53 -73.78 16.99
CA ALA A 118 -0.88 -73.40 17.12
C ALA A 118 -1.18 -71.97 16.65
N THR A 119 -0.17 -71.10 16.51
CA THR A 119 -0.33 -69.75 15.96
C THR A 119 -0.28 -69.69 14.43
N ALA A 120 0.00 -70.82 13.77
CA ALA A 120 0.06 -70.94 12.31
C ALA A 120 -1.33 -71.12 11.65
N THR A 121 -2.43 -71.02 12.41
CA THR A 121 -3.82 -71.08 11.90
C THR A 121 -4.56 -69.74 11.97
N LEU A 122 -3.84 -68.61 12.09
CA LEU A 122 -4.39 -67.25 12.06
C LEU A 122 -3.84 -66.44 10.88
N GLU A 123 -3.68 -67.09 9.72
CA GLU A 123 -3.53 -66.42 8.42
C GLU A 123 -4.89 -66.46 7.71
N ASP A 124 -5.76 -65.47 7.98
CA ASP A 124 -6.80 -65.09 7.02
C ASP A 124 -7.30 -63.65 7.29
N GLU A 125 -7.18 -62.79 6.29
CA GLU A 125 -6.88 -61.37 6.43
C GLU A 125 -8.08 -60.41 6.27
N LYS A 126 -9.34 -60.87 6.21
CA LYS A 126 -10.47 -59.97 5.85
C LYS A 126 -11.78 -60.03 6.67
N ALA A 127 -11.86 -60.80 7.77
CA ALA A 127 -13.09 -60.89 8.58
C ALA A 127 -13.04 -60.23 9.98
N SER A 128 -11.89 -59.73 10.44
CA SER A 128 -11.73 -59.32 11.84
C SER A 128 -12.05 -57.86 12.12
N THR A 129 -12.10 -56.99 11.11
CA THR A 129 -12.24 -55.53 11.31
C THR A 129 -13.63 -55.10 11.82
N SER A 130 -14.66 -55.95 11.69
CA SER A 130 -16.04 -55.64 12.12
C SER A 130 -16.51 -56.43 13.35
N ARG A 131 -15.81 -57.51 13.75
CA ARG A 131 -16.08 -58.27 14.98
C ARG A 131 -15.25 -57.78 16.17
N PHE A 132 -14.07 -57.19 15.93
CA PHE A 132 -13.22 -56.60 16.98
C PHE A 132 -13.81 -55.33 17.59
N LYS A 133 -14.53 -54.50 16.81
CA LYS A 133 -15.21 -53.29 17.28
C LYS A 133 -16.54 -53.54 18.02
N ARG A 134 -17.03 -54.78 18.08
CA ARG A 134 -18.31 -55.14 18.72
C ARG A 134 -18.18 -55.97 20.00
N LEU A 135 -16.97 -56.46 20.33
CA LEU A 135 -16.71 -57.29 21.51
C LEU A 135 -16.04 -56.58 22.69
N PHE A 136 -15.48 -55.38 22.50
CA PHE A 136 -14.80 -54.66 23.59
C PHE A 136 -15.09 -53.16 23.54
N GLY A 137 -16.35 -52.82 23.86
CA GLY A 137 -16.70 -51.53 24.41
C GLY A 137 -16.51 -51.54 25.93
N GLN A 138 -16.13 -50.38 26.47
CA GLN A 138 -16.04 -50.05 27.91
C GLN A 138 -14.87 -50.67 28.72
N GLY A 139 -14.20 -49.79 29.48
CA GLY A 139 -13.72 -50.10 30.83
C GLY A 139 -12.38 -50.84 30.97
N GLU A 140 -11.39 -50.12 31.47
CA GLU A 140 -10.20 -50.51 32.25
C GLU A 140 -9.69 -51.98 32.32
N LYS A 141 -8.35 -52.08 32.16
CA LYS A 141 -7.36 -52.91 32.89
C LYS A 141 -7.53 -54.43 32.90
N TYR A 142 -6.70 -55.12 32.11
CA TYR A 142 -6.00 -56.33 32.57
C TYR A 142 -4.54 -56.39 32.08
N SER A 143 -3.73 -57.08 32.88
CA SER A 143 -2.33 -56.81 33.17
C SER A 143 -1.30 -57.37 32.19
N SER A 144 -0.18 -56.65 32.16
CA SER A 144 1.05 -56.78 31.38
C SER A 144 1.87 -58.07 31.57
N THR A 145 1.30 -59.16 32.09
CA THR A 145 2.12 -60.32 32.55
C THR A 145 2.04 -61.56 31.65
N ALA A 146 1.00 -61.72 30.82
CA ALA A 146 0.88 -62.87 29.91
C ALA A 146 1.52 -62.60 28.53
N ALA A 147 1.24 -61.44 27.91
CA ALA A 147 1.84 -61.04 26.64
C ALA A 147 3.35 -60.73 26.76
N ALA A 148 3.78 -60.18 27.90
CA ALA A 148 5.21 -59.90 28.14
C ALA A 148 6.05 -61.18 28.24
N LYS A 149 5.52 -62.28 28.81
CA LYS A 149 6.26 -63.55 28.88
C LYS A 149 6.47 -64.21 27.51
N VAL A 150 5.55 -64.00 26.56
CA VAL A 150 5.69 -64.50 25.17
C VAL A 150 6.69 -63.66 24.37
N ILE A 151 6.70 -62.33 24.58
CA ILE A 151 7.64 -61.41 23.90
C ILE A 151 9.07 -61.53 24.48
N GLN A 152 9.22 -61.75 25.79
CA GLN A 152 10.52 -61.87 26.44
C GLN A 152 11.26 -63.17 26.08
N ALA A 153 10.54 -64.23 25.67
CA ALA A 153 11.13 -65.46 25.14
C ALA A 153 11.60 -65.34 23.66
N LYS A 154 10.94 -64.51 22.84
CA LYS A 154 11.33 -64.28 21.43
C LYS A 154 12.55 -63.35 21.27
N ASN A 155 12.74 -62.39 22.19
CA ASN A 155 13.75 -61.33 22.03
C ASN A 155 15.10 -61.54 22.75
N SER A 156 15.26 -62.58 23.56
CA SER A 156 16.44 -62.72 24.44
C SER A 156 17.56 -63.64 23.91
N TYR A 157 17.41 -64.26 22.74
CA TYR A 157 18.39 -65.23 22.20
C TYR A 157 19.17 -64.90 20.90
N PRO A 158 18.95 -63.82 20.10
CA PRO A 158 19.73 -63.63 18.87
C PRO A 158 20.94 -62.67 18.96
N ARG A 159 21.03 -61.74 19.92
CA ARG A 159 22.08 -60.69 19.89
C ARG A 159 23.51 -61.18 20.17
N LYS A 160 23.71 -62.18 21.02
CA LYS A 160 25.07 -62.62 21.42
C LYS A 160 25.71 -63.64 20.45
N LEU A 161 24.93 -64.36 19.67
CA LEU A 161 25.45 -65.40 18.76
C LEU A 161 25.71 -64.87 17.33
N TRP A 162 25.01 -63.84 16.87
CA TRP A 162 25.24 -63.28 15.53
C TRP A 162 26.49 -62.39 15.46
N TRP A 163 26.79 -61.61 16.50
CA TRP A 163 28.05 -60.84 16.60
C TRP A 163 29.31 -61.70 16.67
N ALA A 164 29.17 -63.00 16.97
CA ALA A 164 30.26 -63.97 16.96
C ALA A 164 30.46 -64.65 15.59
N ALA A 165 29.52 -64.50 14.65
CA ALA A 165 29.51 -65.16 13.35
C ALA A 165 29.73 -64.22 12.15
N VAL A 166 29.74 -62.91 12.36
CA VAL A 166 30.01 -61.90 11.33
C VAL A 166 31.43 -61.37 11.49
N ASP A 167 32.28 -61.58 10.48
CA ASP A 167 33.63 -61.00 10.46
C ASP A 167 33.54 -59.47 10.38
N LYS A 168 33.93 -58.81 11.47
CA LYS A 168 33.89 -57.34 11.59
C LYS A 168 34.80 -56.63 10.59
N GLN A 169 35.85 -57.31 10.11
CA GLN A 169 36.77 -56.76 9.12
C GLN A 169 36.11 -56.67 7.74
N SER A 170 35.42 -57.72 7.33
CA SER A 170 34.70 -57.82 6.04
C SER A 170 33.56 -56.79 5.90
N MET A 171 32.77 -56.54 6.96
CA MET A 171 31.73 -55.51 6.92
C MET A 171 32.30 -54.08 6.90
N LYS A 172 33.48 -53.85 7.50
CA LYS A 172 34.13 -52.55 7.49
C LYS A 172 34.69 -52.23 6.09
N HIS A 173 35.35 -53.20 5.45
CA HIS A 173 35.84 -53.06 4.07
C HIS A 173 34.69 -52.85 3.08
N LEU A 174 33.57 -53.57 3.22
CA LEU A 174 32.40 -53.37 2.36
C LEU A 174 31.82 -51.95 2.44
N ILE A 175 31.78 -51.35 3.64
CA ILE A 175 31.30 -49.98 3.84
C ILE A 175 32.29 -48.95 3.26
N GLU A 176 33.60 -49.17 3.44
CA GLU A 176 34.65 -48.32 2.89
C GLU A 176 34.68 -48.38 1.34
N ASP A 177 34.48 -49.55 0.76
CA ASP A 177 34.45 -49.76 -0.69
C ASP A 177 33.20 -49.15 -1.33
N ILE A 178 32.03 -49.27 -0.69
CA ILE A 178 30.80 -48.59 -1.13
C ILE A 178 30.95 -47.07 -1.04
N ALA A 179 31.58 -46.55 0.02
CA ALA A 179 31.83 -45.12 0.16
C ALA A 179 32.79 -44.58 -0.92
N HIS A 180 33.87 -45.32 -1.22
CA HIS A 180 34.80 -44.97 -2.30
C HIS A 180 34.17 -45.08 -3.69
N PHE A 181 33.28 -46.05 -3.92
CA PHE A 181 32.53 -46.21 -5.16
C PHE A 181 31.55 -45.06 -5.39
N VAL A 182 30.77 -44.69 -4.37
CA VAL A 182 29.85 -43.54 -4.43
C VAL A 182 30.62 -42.24 -4.69
N GLN A 183 31.79 -42.06 -4.07
CA GLN A 183 32.63 -40.88 -4.30
C GLN A 183 33.19 -40.84 -5.74
N ARG A 184 33.67 -41.97 -6.29
CA ARG A 184 34.16 -42.01 -7.68
C ARG A 184 33.06 -41.83 -8.70
N LEU A 185 31.88 -42.41 -8.50
CA LEU A 185 30.72 -42.16 -9.34
C LEU A 185 30.31 -40.69 -9.29
N HIS A 186 30.33 -40.08 -8.10
CA HIS A 186 30.06 -38.67 -7.92
C HIS A 186 31.06 -37.80 -8.68
N ASP A 187 32.36 -38.13 -8.65
CA ASP A 187 33.42 -37.37 -9.33
C ASP A 187 33.40 -37.56 -10.87
N LEU A 188 33.11 -38.77 -11.36
CA LEU A 188 32.97 -39.08 -12.80
C LEU A 188 31.71 -38.46 -13.42
N LEU A 189 30.56 -38.59 -12.74
CA LEU A 189 29.31 -37.94 -13.18
C LEU A 189 29.46 -36.41 -13.13
N ASN A 190 30.05 -35.84 -12.07
CA ASN A 190 30.28 -34.40 -12.01
C ASN A 190 31.19 -33.91 -13.14
N SER A 191 32.32 -34.57 -13.42
CA SER A 191 33.24 -34.11 -14.47
C SER A 191 32.65 -34.19 -15.88
N SER A 192 31.88 -35.23 -16.19
CA SER A 192 31.20 -35.39 -17.49
C SER A 192 30.02 -34.43 -17.67
N ILE A 193 29.18 -34.28 -16.63
CA ILE A 193 28.04 -33.35 -16.63
C ILE A 193 28.52 -31.89 -16.67
N GLN A 194 29.58 -31.54 -15.92
CA GLN A 194 30.19 -30.21 -15.98
C GLN A 194 30.75 -29.90 -17.37
N SER A 195 31.35 -30.87 -18.05
CA SER A 195 31.88 -30.72 -19.42
C SER A 195 30.76 -30.49 -20.45
N GLN A 196 29.69 -31.28 -20.41
CA GLN A 196 28.52 -31.13 -21.30
C GLN A 196 27.72 -29.85 -21.03
N MET A 197 27.56 -29.46 -19.76
CA MET A 197 26.95 -28.18 -19.38
C MET A 197 27.79 -27.00 -19.85
N LYS A 198 29.11 -27.06 -19.68
CA LYS A 198 30.03 -26.05 -20.18
C LYS A 198 29.93 -25.90 -21.70
N GLN A 199 29.87 -27.01 -22.43
CA GLN A 199 29.71 -27.00 -23.90
C GLN A 199 28.35 -26.42 -24.34
N SER A 200 27.28 -26.68 -23.59
CA SER A 200 25.93 -26.15 -23.86
C SER A 200 25.83 -24.65 -23.53
N VAL A 201 26.39 -24.22 -22.40
CA VAL A 201 26.54 -22.80 -22.03
C VAL A 201 27.44 -22.09 -23.03
N ASP A 202 28.54 -22.70 -23.49
CA ASP A 202 29.42 -22.13 -24.51
C ASP A 202 28.72 -22.00 -25.86
N THR A 203 27.79 -22.91 -26.20
CA THR A 203 26.98 -22.84 -27.43
C THR A 203 25.89 -21.78 -27.33
N LEU A 204 25.17 -21.69 -26.21
CA LEU A 204 24.19 -20.63 -25.96
C LEU A 204 24.85 -19.25 -25.85
N LEU A 205 26.03 -19.20 -25.22
CA LEU A 205 26.87 -18.00 -25.20
C LEU A 205 27.38 -17.70 -26.61
N HIS A 206 27.73 -18.69 -27.43
CA HIS A 206 28.07 -18.48 -28.82
C HIS A 206 26.88 -17.89 -29.60
N ASP A 207 25.68 -18.45 -29.48
CA ASP A 207 24.47 -17.95 -30.15
C ASP A 207 24.05 -16.57 -29.65
N ALA A 208 24.12 -16.31 -28.34
CA ALA A 208 23.91 -14.97 -27.76
C ALA A 208 25.01 -13.99 -28.18
N THR A 209 26.27 -14.43 -28.28
CA THR A 209 27.39 -13.62 -28.77
C THR A 209 27.25 -13.36 -30.26
N GLN A 210 26.73 -14.28 -31.08
CA GLN A 210 26.39 -14.03 -32.49
C GLN A 210 25.22 -13.06 -32.60
N ARG A 211 24.17 -13.26 -31.78
CA ARG A 211 22.97 -12.41 -31.74
C ARG A 211 23.26 -10.98 -31.29
N TYR A 212 24.24 -10.76 -30.40
CA TYR A 212 24.57 -9.46 -29.78
C TYR A 212 26.03 -8.99 -29.98
N GLN A 213 26.69 -9.47 -31.04
CA GLN A 213 28.16 -9.44 -31.28
C GLN A 213 28.90 -8.09 -31.19
N ASN A 214 28.16 -6.97 -31.13
CA ASN A 214 28.70 -5.61 -31.15
C ASN A 214 28.20 -4.71 -30.00
N VAL A 215 27.46 -5.24 -29.02
CA VAL A 215 27.09 -4.45 -27.82
C VAL A 215 28.38 -4.14 -27.04
N PRO A 216 28.63 -2.90 -26.57
CA PRO A 216 29.91 -2.47 -26.00
C PRO A 216 30.42 -3.31 -24.81
N ASP A 217 29.57 -4.15 -24.24
CA ASP A 217 29.85 -4.95 -23.05
C ASP A 217 29.98 -6.46 -23.36
N LEU A 218 30.94 -6.80 -24.22
CA LEU A 218 31.36 -8.19 -24.52
C LEU A 218 31.95 -8.89 -23.27
N GLU A 219 32.42 -8.10 -22.30
CA GLU A 219 32.86 -8.54 -20.98
C GLU A 219 31.66 -8.92 -20.08
N PHE A 220 30.52 -8.25 -20.22
CA PHE A 220 29.29 -8.55 -19.48
C PHE A 220 28.60 -9.85 -19.92
N LEU A 221 28.53 -10.18 -21.22
CA LEU A 221 28.05 -11.50 -21.64
C LEU A 221 28.93 -12.63 -21.08
N ARG A 222 30.25 -12.40 -21.01
CA ARG A 222 31.21 -13.31 -20.37
C ARG A 222 31.06 -13.36 -18.85
N GLU A 223 30.76 -12.24 -18.19
CA GLU A 223 30.50 -12.18 -16.75
C GLU A 223 29.17 -12.86 -16.37
N VAL A 224 28.14 -12.72 -17.20
CA VAL A 224 26.86 -13.43 -17.09
C VAL A 224 27.07 -14.93 -17.19
N ALA A 225 27.83 -15.38 -18.19
CA ALA A 225 28.22 -16.79 -18.32
C ALA A 225 29.08 -17.28 -17.14
N ALA A 226 29.97 -16.44 -16.60
CA ALA A 226 30.84 -16.79 -15.47
C ALA A 226 30.09 -16.85 -14.11
N ARG A 227 28.98 -16.11 -13.96
CA ARG A 227 28.14 -16.11 -12.74
C ARG A 227 27.09 -17.22 -12.73
N MET A 228 26.74 -17.77 -13.89
CA MET A 228 25.98 -19.02 -13.99
C MET A 228 26.87 -20.19 -13.54
N LYS A 229 26.92 -20.45 -12.22
CA LYS A 229 27.51 -21.70 -11.74
C LYS A 229 26.70 -22.86 -12.34
N PRO A 230 27.33 -23.86 -12.99
CA PRO A 230 26.63 -25.08 -13.35
C PRO A 230 26.12 -25.73 -12.06
N THR A 231 24.83 -25.58 -11.79
CA THR A 231 24.16 -26.27 -10.68
C THR A 231 24.02 -27.73 -11.08
N PRO A 232 24.50 -28.69 -10.26
CA PRO A 232 24.27 -30.11 -10.52
C PRO A 232 22.76 -30.38 -10.63
N PRO A 233 22.32 -31.37 -11.41
CA PRO A 233 20.91 -31.64 -11.67
C PRO A 233 20.25 -32.29 -10.46
N ASP A 234 20.05 -31.51 -9.40
CA ASP A 234 19.08 -31.80 -8.35
C ASP A 234 18.08 -30.64 -8.35
N TYR A 235 16.87 -30.91 -8.85
CA TYR A 235 15.75 -30.00 -9.09
C TYR A 235 15.85 -29.11 -10.33
N GLY A 236 15.21 -29.55 -11.42
CA GLY A 236 14.83 -28.71 -12.56
C GLY A 236 16.01 -28.25 -13.40
N HIS A 237 16.06 -28.69 -14.64
CA HIS A 237 16.96 -28.09 -15.62
C HIS A 237 16.74 -26.57 -15.60
N ALA A 238 17.79 -25.78 -15.38
CA ALA A 238 17.79 -24.44 -15.96
C ALA A 238 17.91 -24.68 -17.46
N ASP A 239 16.77 -24.88 -18.12
CA ASP A 239 16.71 -25.15 -19.55
C ASP A 239 17.35 -23.96 -20.29
N ALA A 240 17.78 -24.17 -21.55
CA ALA A 240 18.30 -23.08 -22.39
C ALA A 240 17.40 -21.82 -22.36
N ASP A 241 16.10 -22.03 -22.14
CA ASP A 241 15.07 -21.02 -21.97
C ASP A 241 15.27 -20.14 -20.73
N ASP A 242 15.74 -20.67 -19.60
CA ASP A 242 16.01 -19.90 -18.37
C ASP A 242 17.24 -18.99 -18.53
N ILE A 243 18.26 -19.49 -19.25
CA ILE A 243 19.47 -18.74 -19.57
C ILE A 243 19.14 -17.60 -20.54
N ASN A 244 18.39 -17.90 -21.60
CA ASN A 244 17.93 -16.90 -22.56
C ASN A 244 17.02 -15.85 -21.90
N ALA A 245 16.14 -16.26 -20.98
CA ALA A 245 15.28 -15.33 -20.24
C ALA A 245 16.06 -14.34 -19.36
N GLU A 246 17.14 -14.78 -18.70
CA GLU A 246 17.98 -13.90 -17.87
C GLU A 246 18.85 -12.96 -18.74
N ILE A 247 19.33 -13.44 -19.89
CA ILE A 247 20.01 -12.62 -20.90
C ILE A 247 19.07 -11.54 -21.44
N ASP A 248 17.87 -11.91 -21.87
CA ASP A 248 16.86 -10.98 -22.38
C ASP A 248 16.46 -9.96 -21.31
N LYS A 249 16.32 -10.37 -20.05
CA LYS A 249 16.05 -9.45 -18.93
C LYS A 249 17.16 -8.42 -18.74
N LYS A 250 18.42 -8.82 -18.86
CA LYS A 250 19.56 -7.91 -18.76
C LYS A 250 19.63 -6.93 -19.92
N PHE A 251 19.42 -7.40 -21.15
CA PHE A 251 19.34 -6.52 -22.32
C PHE A 251 18.15 -5.56 -22.26
N ARG A 252 16.98 -6.00 -21.78
CA ARG A 252 15.86 -5.11 -21.47
C ARG A 252 16.26 -4.04 -20.45
N ASN A 253 16.88 -4.43 -19.34
CA ASN A 253 17.33 -3.46 -18.32
C ASN A 253 18.36 -2.46 -18.89
N LEU A 254 19.27 -2.93 -19.76
CA LEU A 254 20.23 -2.07 -20.43
C LEU A 254 19.51 -1.09 -21.36
N LEU A 255 18.57 -1.56 -22.20
CA LEU A 255 17.75 -0.70 -23.05
C LEU A 255 17.08 0.43 -22.25
N PHE A 256 16.44 0.10 -21.13
CA PHE A 256 15.81 1.11 -20.29
C PHE A 256 16.79 2.08 -19.65
N HIS A 257 18.00 1.64 -19.31
CA HIS A 257 19.07 2.51 -18.82
C HIS A 257 19.57 3.46 -19.92
N SER A 258 19.78 2.97 -21.13
CA SER A 258 20.18 3.76 -22.31
C SER A 258 19.11 4.80 -22.65
N ILE A 259 17.83 4.39 -22.62
CA ILE A 259 16.69 5.29 -22.82
C ILE A 259 16.71 6.43 -21.79
N ARG A 260 16.88 6.12 -20.49
CA ARG A 260 16.90 7.15 -19.44
C ARG A 260 18.03 8.16 -19.64
N LYS A 261 19.19 7.69 -20.09
CA LYS A 261 20.35 8.54 -20.39
C LYS A 261 20.20 9.34 -21.69
N GLY A 262 19.37 8.86 -22.62
CA GLY A 262 19.27 9.42 -23.97
C GLY A 262 20.39 8.96 -24.90
N ASP A 263 21.00 7.80 -24.61
CA ASP A 263 22.03 7.21 -25.45
C ASP A 263 21.40 6.57 -26.68
N ILE A 264 21.19 7.37 -27.72
CA ILE A 264 20.48 6.95 -28.93
C ILE A 264 21.20 5.83 -29.68
N GLU A 265 22.53 5.86 -29.66
CA GLU A 265 23.39 4.88 -30.34
C GLU A 265 23.28 3.51 -29.66
N GLU A 266 23.30 3.48 -28.33
CA GLU A 266 23.10 2.25 -27.56
C GLU A 266 21.66 1.72 -27.71
N VAL A 267 20.66 2.60 -27.72
CA VAL A 267 19.26 2.19 -27.97
C VAL A 267 19.09 1.60 -29.36
N GLU A 268 19.60 2.27 -30.40
CA GLU A 268 19.54 1.79 -31.79
C GLU A 268 20.19 0.42 -31.95
N LEU A 269 21.39 0.26 -31.38
CA LEU A 269 22.11 -0.99 -31.39
C LEU A 269 21.32 -2.11 -30.71
N LEU A 270 20.72 -1.85 -29.55
CA LEU A 270 19.94 -2.87 -28.83
C LEU A 270 18.70 -3.31 -29.62
N LEU A 271 18.01 -2.36 -30.27
CA LEU A 271 16.85 -2.67 -31.12
C LEU A 271 17.27 -3.45 -32.38
N ASP A 272 18.39 -3.08 -33.01
CA ASP A 272 18.95 -3.81 -34.17
C ASP A 272 19.32 -5.26 -33.84
N LYS A 273 19.72 -5.52 -32.59
CA LYS A 273 20.04 -6.86 -32.10
C LYS A 273 18.81 -7.65 -31.66
N GLY A 274 17.61 -7.11 -31.87
CA GLY A 274 16.35 -7.81 -31.68
C GLY A 274 15.82 -7.78 -30.26
N VAL A 275 16.23 -6.80 -29.43
CA VAL A 275 15.50 -6.48 -28.20
C VAL A 275 14.12 -5.97 -28.58
N ASP A 276 13.08 -6.57 -28.02
CA ASP A 276 11.69 -6.22 -28.34
C ASP A 276 11.39 -4.76 -27.97
N VAL A 277 10.96 -3.99 -28.96
CA VAL A 277 10.60 -2.57 -28.86
C VAL A 277 9.37 -2.32 -27.98
N HIS A 278 8.56 -3.37 -27.76
CA HIS A 278 7.42 -3.35 -26.86
C HIS A 278 7.72 -3.97 -25.50
N ALA A 279 8.96 -4.36 -25.22
CA ALA A 279 9.28 -5.05 -23.99
C ALA A 279 9.11 -4.14 -22.77
N ASP A 280 8.27 -4.56 -21.82
CA ASP A 280 8.00 -3.77 -20.63
C ASP A 280 9.16 -3.87 -19.62
N ASP A 281 9.39 -2.81 -18.84
CA ASP A 281 10.37 -2.83 -17.74
C ASP A 281 9.87 -3.69 -16.56
N ASN A 282 10.66 -3.77 -15.49
CA ASN A 282 10.30 -4.55 -14.30
C ASN A 282 9.04 -4.02 -13.56
N VAL A 283 8.55 -2.85 -13.91
CA VAL A 283 7.33 -2.21 -13.37
C VAL A 283 6.16 -2.32 -14.37
N GLY A 284 6.40 -2.89 -15.56
CA GLY A 284 5.41 -3.00 -16.61
C GLY A 284 5.29 -1.74 -17.49
N TRP A 285 6.33 -0.90 -17.56
CA TRP A 285 6.32 0.33 -18.36
C TRP A 285 7.00 0.11 -19.72
N PRO A 286 6.36 0.50 -20.83
CA PRO A 286 6.95 0.39 -22.16
C PRO A 286 8.17 1.31 -22.37
N PRO A 287 9.07 0.98 -23.33
CA PRO A 287 10.23 1.81 -23.68
C PRO A 287 9.85 3.24 -24.05
N MET A 288 8.77 3.43 -24.82
CA MET A 288 8.31 4.76 -25.24
C MET A 288 7.82 5.61 -24.07
N VAL A 289 7.19 5.00 -23.06
CA VAL A 289 6.76 5.73 -21.85
C VAL A 289 7.99 6.30 -21.11
N ARG A 290 9.05 5.51 -20.96
CA ARG A 290 10.31 5.96 -20.33
C ARG A 290 11.00 7.04 -21.15
N ALA A 291 11.06 6.88 -22.47
CA ALA A 291 11.62 7.89 -23.36
C ALA A 291 10.85 9.22 -23.26
N ALA A 292 9.52 9.16 -23.17
CA ALA A 292 8.66 10.33 -23.02
C ALA A 292 8.77 10.99 -21.64
N GLU A 293 8.83 10.21 -20.55
CA GLU A 293 9.06 10.70 -19.17
C GLU A 293 10.36 11.52 -19.06
N HIS A 294 11.42 11.06 -19.72
CA HIS A 294 12.73 11.71 -19.70
C HIS A 294 12.95 12.73 -20.82
N GLY A 295 11.96 12.97 -21.69
CA GLY A 295 12.05 13.99 -22.74
C GLY A 295 13.00 13.64 -23.88
N GLN A 296 13.27 12.36 -24.10
CA GLN A 296 14.30 11.88 -25.02
C GLN A 296 13.75 11.84 -26.46
N LEU A 297 13.68 13.01 -27.10
CA LEU A 297 13.08 13.18 -28.43
C LEU A 297 13.61 12.19 -29.48
N ALA A 298 14.93 12.09 -29.62
CA ALA A 298 15.56 11.22 -30.60
C ALA A 298 15.21 9.74 -30.37
N VAL A 299 15.14 9.33 -29.10
CA VAL A 299 14.77 7.97 -28.72
C VAL A 299 13.29 7.71 -29.02
N VAL A 300 12.40 8.66 -28.76
CA VAL A 300 10.98 8.52 -29.12
C VAL A 300 10.80 8.39 -30.62
N ASP A 301 11.52 9.19 -31.42
CA ASP A 301 11.47 9.14 -32.88
C ASP A 301 11.95 7.78 -33.40
N LEU A 302 13.11 7.31 -32.93
CA LEU A 302 13.63 5.99 -33.26
C LEU A 302 12.66 4.87 -32.88
N LEU A 303 12.05 4.91 -31.69
CA LEU A 303 11.09 3.89 -31.27
C LEU A 303 9.87 3.85 -32.20
N LEU A 304 9.35 5.01 -32.62
CA LEU A 304 8.26 5.10 -33.61
C LEU A 304 8.67 4.52 -34.97
N GLU A 305 9.89 4.81 -35.45
CA GLU A 305 10.44 4.24 -36.68
C GLU A 305 10.55 2.71 -36.61
N ARG A 306 10.85 2.16 -35.43
CA ARG A 306 10.90 0.70 -35.19
C ARG A 306 9.53 0.08 -34.90
N GLY A 307 8.44 0.81 -35.08
CA GLY A 307 7.08 0.30 -34.97
C GLY A 307 6.52 0.24 -33.54
N ALA A 308 7.14 0.94 -32.59
CA ALA A 308 6.59 1.07 -31.24
C ALA A 308 5.20 1.74 -31.28
N ASP A 309 4.24 1.17 -30.55
CA ASP A 309 2.88 1.70 -30.50
C ASP A 309 2.79 2.87 -29.50
N PRO A 310 2.46 4.11 -29.94
CA PRO A 310 2.30 5.24 -29.04
C PRO A 310 1.08 5.15 -28.11
N LEU A 311 0.20 4.18 -28.34
CA LEU A 311 -0.95 3.87 -27.49
C LEU A 311 -0.64 2.80 -26.44
N LYS A 312 0.55 2.19 -26.46
CA LYS A 312 0.97 1.29 -25.39
C LYS A 312 1.33 2.11 -24.15
N GLY A 313 0.39 2.17 -23.21
CA GLY A 313 0.50 2.87 -21.93
C GLY A 313 0.94 1.98 -20.76
N THR A 314 0.91 2.53 -19.56
CA THR A 314 1.13 1.79 -18.30
C THR A 314 -0.16 1.15 -17.79
N VAL A 315 -0.07 0.38 -16.68
CA VAL A 315 -1.20 -0.25 -15.99
C VAL A 315 -2.32 0.75 -15.60
N GLY A 316 -2.02 2.06 -15.52
CA GLY A 316 -3.01 3.11 -15.26
C GLY A 316 -3.56 3.79 -16.51
N ASP A 317 -3.53 3.15 -17.68
CA ASP A 317 -3.92 3.76 -18.96
C ASP A 317 -3.15 5.05 -19.31
N ARG A 318 -2.00 5.27 -18.65
CA ARG A 318 -1.16 6.44 -18.90
C ARG A 318 -0.32 6.21 -20.14
N LEU A 319 -0.66 6.90 -21.21
CA LEU A 319 0.10 6.93 -22.47
C LEU A 319 1.39 7.76 -22.36
N PRO A 320 2.38 7.53 -23.25
CA PRO A 320 3.58 8.38 -23.39
C PRO A 320 3.27 9.88 -23.43
N LEU A 321 2.15 10.28 -24.07
CA LEU A 321 1.72 11.68 -24.14
C LEU A 321 1.50 12.30 -22.75
N HIS A 322 0.96 11.55 -21.78
CA HIS A 322 0.77 12.07 -20.41
C HIS A 322 2.09 12.36 -19.72
N PHE A 323 3.08 11.50 -19.88
CA PHE A 323 4.40 11.66 -19.26
C PHE A 323 5.20 12.78 -19.93
N ALA A 324 5.15 12.87 -21.26
CA ALA A 324 5.75 14.00 -21.98
C ALA A 324 5.11 15.34 -21.56
N ALA A 325 3.79 15.36 -21.35
CA ALA A 325 3.08 16.55 -20.91
C ALA A 325 3.34 16.90 -19.43
N GLU A 326 3.40 15.89 -18.56
CA GLU A 326 3.76 16.02 -17.14
C GLU A 326 5.18 16.54 -16.95
N GLY A 327 6.14 16.13 -17.79
CA GLY A 327 7.53 16.59 -17.74
C GLY A 327 7.81 17.88 -18.53
N GLY A 328 6.81 18.43 -19.23
CA GLY A 328 6.97 19.67 -20.00
C GLY A 328 7.77 19.53 -21.30
N HIS A 329 7.88 18.32 -21.84
CA HIS A 329 8.75 17.99 -22.98
C HIS A 329 8.08 18.35 -24.31
N VAL A 330 8.03 19.64 -24.62
CA VAL A 330 7.35 20.20 -25.81
C VAL A 330 7.69 19.47 -27.13
N PRO A 331 8.96 19.15 -27.45
CA PRO A 331 9.27 18.45 -28.69
C PRO A 331 8.68 17.04 -28.75
N VAL A 332 8.70 16.31 -27.63
CA VAL A 332 8.12 14.96 -27.55
C VAL A 332 6.61 15.01 -27.68
N VAL A 333 5.94 15.93 -26.97
CA VAL A 333 4.49 16.15 -27.10
C VAL A 333 4.13 16.44 -28.56
N ARG A 334 4.89 17.32 -29.22
CA ARG A 334 4.67 17.66 -30.64
C ARG A 334 4.84 16.46 -31.55
N LEU A 335 5.85 15.62 -31.32
CA LEU A 335 6.08 14.42 -32.12
C LEU A 335 4.94 13.41 -31.94
N LEU A 336 4.51 13.15 -30.71
CA LEU A 336 3.42 12.22 -30.41
C LEU A 336 2.08 12.69 -31.01
N LEU A 337 1.76 13.98 -30.93
CA LEU A 337 0.52 14.54 -31.50
C LEU A 337 0.48 14.55 -33.03
N LYS A 338 1.62 14.39 -33.71
CA LYS A 338 1.63 14.19 -35.18
C LYS A 338 1.14 12.80 -35.58
N GLN A 339 1.17 11.83 -34.66
CA GLN A 339 0.70 10.48 -34.94
C GLN A 339 -0.84 10.49 -35.02
N PRO A 340 -1.45 10.04 -36.13
CA PRO A 340 -2.89 10.16 -36.35
C PRO A 340 -3.73 9.32 -35.38
N THR A 341 -3.11 8.36 -34.71
CA THR A 341 -3.74 7.46 -33.73
C THR A 341 -3.82 8.06 -32.33
N VAL A 342 -3.03 9.10 -32.03
CA VAL A 342 -2.93 9.66 -30.68
C VAL A 342 -4.04 10.68 -30.44
N ASP A 343 -4.98 10.34 -29.56
CA ASP A 343 -6.01 11.27 -29.09
C ASP A 343 -5.46 12.18 -27.97
N PRO A 344 -5.41 13.51 -28.16
CA PRO A 344 -4.97 14.44 -27.12
C PRO A 344 -5.89 14.46 -25.88
N ASN A 345 -7.12 13.97 -26.01
CA ASN A 345 -8.10 13.88 -24.92
C ASN A 345 -8.14 12.50 -24.23
N HIS A 346 -7.22 11.59 -24.57
CA HIS A 346 -7.14 10.30 -23.88
C HIS A 346 -7.04 10.53 -22.38
N LYS A 347 -7.87 9.81 -21.63
CA LYS A 347 -7.94 9.88 -20.17
C LYS A 347 -7.18 8.71 -19.57
N ASP A 348 -6.32 8.98 -18.59
CA ASP A 348 -5.74 7.94 -17.77
C ASP A 348 -6.78 7.35 -16.78
N TYR A 349 -6.35 6.39 -15.96
CA TYR A 349 -7.21 5.76 -14.96
C TYR A 349 -7.77 6.72 -13.90
N THR A 350 -7.21 7.92 -13.71
CA THR A 350 -7.77 8.97 -12.83
C THR A 350 -8.57 10.01 -13.59
N GLU A 351 -8.92 9.69 -14.84
CA GLU A 351 -9.61 10.56 -15.79
C GLU A 351 -8.83 11.83 -16.17
N GLN A 352 -7.51 11.83 -15.97
CA GLN A 352 -6.66 12.97 -16.26
C GLN A 352 -6.12 12.87 -17.70
N THR A 353 -6.24 13.96 -18.45
CA THR A 353 -5.69 14.09 -19.80
C THR A 353 -4.25 14.61 -19.78
N ALA A 354 -3.57 14.56 -20.93
CA ALA A 354 -2.26 15.21 -21.08
C ALA A 354 -2.31 16.72 -20.77
N LEU A 355 -3.41 17.40 -21.15
CA LEU A 355 -3.62 18.81 -20.84
C LEU A 355 -3.73 19.03 -19.32
N PHE A 356 -4.44 18.17 -18.60
CA PHE A 356 -4.50 18.21 -17.14
C PHE A 356 -3.10 18.10 -16.52
N LYS A 357 -2.28 17.13 -16.96
CA LYS A 357 -0.93 16.92 -16.43
C LYS A 357 -0.01 18.13 -16.67
N ALA A 358 -0.04 18.69 -17.89
CA ALA A 358 0.74 19.89 -18.22
C ALA A 358 0.28 21.11 -17.41
N ALA A 359 -1.03 21.27 -17.23
CA ALA A 359 -1.61 22.35 -16.45
C ALA A 359 -1.24 22.24 -14.96
N SER A 360 -1.24 21.02 -14.41
CA SER A 360 -0.87 20.72 -13.02
C SER A 360 0.59 20.99 -12.70
N ASN A 361 1.49 20.92 -13.68
CA ASN A 361 2.93 21.15 -13.49
C ASN A 361 3.38 22.51 -14.03
N GLY A 362 2.45 23.34 -14.51
CA GLY A 362 2.74 24.71 -14.95
C GLY A 362 3.44 24.80 -16.31
N HIS A 363 3.44 23.74 -17.11
CA HIS A 363 4.11 23.67 -18.41
C HIS A 363 3.31 24.41 -19.50
N HIS A 364 3.34 25.74 -19.45
CA HIS A 364 2.52 26.61 -20.29
C HIS A 364 2.72 26.42 -21.80
N GLU A 365 3.93 26.07 -22.26
CA GLU A 365 4.19 25.81 -23.70
C GLU A 365 3.52 24.51 -24.17
N VAL A 366 3.50 23.48 -23.32
CA VAL A 366 2.77 22.24 -23.60
C VAL A 366 1.27 22.49 -23.58
N VAL A 367 0.77 23.26 -22.61
CA VAL A 367 -0.64 23.67 -22.54
C VAL A 367 -1.02 24.40 -23.83
N GLU A 368 -0.24 25.39 -24.26
CA GLU A 368 -0.49 26.13 -25.51
C GLU A 368 -0.52 25.20 -26.73
N LEU A 369 0.42 24.26 -26.83
CA LEU A 369 0.47 23.28 -27.91
C LEU A 369 -0.74 22.34 -27.94
N LEU A 370 -1.19 21.88 -26.78
CA LEU A 370 -2.36 20.99 -26.65
C LEU A 370 -3.65 21.74 -26.96
N LEU A 371 -3.78 22.98 -26.51
CA LEU A 371 -4.93 23.83 -26.82
C LEU A 371 -5.04 24.12 -28.33
N GLN A 372 -3.95 24.10 -29.09
CA GLN A 372 -4.01 24.26 -30.56
C GLN A 372 -4.59 23.02 -31.29
N GLN A 373 -4.75 21.88 -30.62
CA GLN A 373 -5.27 20.67 -31.25
C GLN A 373 -6.76 20.77 -31.56
N LYS A 374 -7.16 20.28 -32.74
CA LYS A 374 -8.57 20.26 -33.14
C LYS A 374 -9.33 19.25 -32.27
N GLY A 375 -10.43 19.71 -31.67
CA GLY A 375 -11.29 18.86 -30.83
C GLY A 375 -10.76 18.62 -29.42
N ILE A 376 -9.72 19.34 -29.00
CA ILE A 376 -9.27 19.33 -27.60
C ILE A 376 -10.43 19.75 -26.67
N ASP A 377 -10.63 18.99 -25.60
CA ASP A 377 -11.55 19.31 -24.51
C ASP A 377 -10.76 19.98 -23.37
N PRO A 378 -10.83 21.31 -23.22
CA PRO A 378 -10.06 22.01 -22.20
C PRO A 378 -10.64 21.85 -20.79
N ASP A 379 -11.87 21.32 -20.66
CA ASP A 379 -12.58 21.13 -19.40
C ASP A 379 -12.67 19.66 -18.98
N ALA A 380 -11.91 18.78 -19.63
CA ALA A 380 -11.84 17.37 -19.28
C ALA A 380 -11.39 17.18 -17.82
N ALA A 381 -12.35 16.84 -16.96
CA ALA A 381 -12.14 16.72 -15.52
C ALA A 381 -11.57 15.35 -15.11
N SER A 382 -10.77 15.35 -14.05
CA SER A 382 -10.33 14.16 -13.32
C SER A 382 -11.50 13.51 -12.57
N LYS A 383 -11.26 12.33 -11.98
CA LYS A 383 -12.24 11.63 -11.12
C LYS A 383 -12.75 12.49 -9.96
N ASP A 384 -11.90 13.38 -9.43
CA ASP A 384 -12.25 14.30 -8.33
C ASP A 384 -12.90 15.59 -8.83
N GLY A 385 -13.25 15.66 -10.12
CA GLY A 385 -13.90 16.82 -10.75
C GLY A 385 -12.96 17.99 -11.03
N PHE A 386 -11.65 17.83 -10.83
CA PHE A 386 -10.69 18.89 -11.14
C PHE A 386 -10.51 18.99 -12.65
N THR A 387 -10.80 20.16 -13.22
CA THR A 387 -10.43 20.52 -14.58
C THR A 387 -8.97 21.00 -14.63
N PRO A 388 -8.34 21.08 -15.83
CA PRO A 388 -7.04 21.72 -15.99
C PRO A 388 -7.01 23.14 -15.40
N LEU A 389 -8.11 23.90 -15.51
CA LEU A 389 -8.22 25.23 -14.92
C LEU A 389 -8.19 25.16 -13.38
N LEU A 390 -9.04 24.35 -12.75
CA LEU A 390 -9.04 24.18 -11.29
C LEU A 390 -7.67 23.75 -10.76
N GLN A 391 -7.06 22.75 -11.39
CA GLN A 391 -5.75 22.26 -10.96
C GLN A 391 -4.67 23.33 -11.08
N SER A 392 -4.63 24.07 -12.19
CA SER A 392 -3.65 25.16 -12.36
C SER A 392 -3.84 26.31 -11.39
N ILE A 393 -5.07 26.57 -10.91
CA ILE A 393 -5.35 27.55 -9.85
C ILE A 393 -4.85 27.04 -8.50
N PHE A 394 -5.14 25.77 -8.17
CA PHE A 394 -4.67 25.12 -6.95
C PHE A 394 -3.14 25.19 -6.82
N GLU A 395 -2.44 24.87 -7.91
CA GLU A 395 -0.97 24.90 -7.99
C GLU A 395 -0.38 26.29 -8.30
N ARG A 396 -1.26 27.31 -8.42
CA ARG A 396 -0.89 28.73 -8.61
C ARG A 396 -0.11 29.02 -9.89
N HIS A 397 -0.38 28.29 -10.97
CA HIS A 397 0.25 28.46 -12.27
C HIS A 397 -0.42 29.55 -13.12
N GLN A 398 -0.18 30.83 -12.76
CA GLN A 398 -0.81 32.01 -13.38
C GLN A 398 -0.78 32.01 -14.93
N LYS A 399 0.36 31.65 -15.55
CA LYS A 399 0.49 31.62 -17.01
C LYS A 399 -0.45 30.60 -17.66
N VAL A 400 -0.58 29.42 -17.04
CA VAL A 400 -1.50 28.37 -17.50
C VAL A 400 -2.94 28.83 -17.36
N VAL A 401 -3.30 29.40 -16.20
CA VAL A 401 -4.63 29.98 -15.96
C VAL A 401 -4.97 31.00 -17.05
N LYS A 402 -4.05 31.91 -17.37
CA LYS A 402 -4.23 32.91 -18.42
C LYS A 402 -4.46 32.28 -19.80
N LEU A 403 -3.69 31.25 -20.16
CA LEU A 403 -3.85 30.55 -21.44
C LEU A 403 -5.21 29.84 -21.55
N LEU A 404 -5.65 29.19 -20.47
CA LEU A 404 -6.95 28.52 -20.44
C LEU A 404 -8.10 29.53 -20.53
N LEU A 405 -8.09 30.58 -19.70
CA LEU A 405 -9.16 31.58 -19.68
C LEU A 405 -9.25 32.42 -20.96
N ALA A 406 -8.17 32.52 -21.75
CA ALA A 406 -8.17 33.17 -23.06
C ALA A 406 -9.07 32.46 -24.09
N ARG A 407 -9.42 31.19 -23.84
CA ARG A 407 -10.36 30.45 -24.68
C ARG A 407 -11.80 30.64 -24.25
N ALA A 408 -12.67 30.91 -25.23
CA ALA A 408 -14.10 31.12 -24.98
C ALA A 408 -14.86 29.83 -24.61
N ASP A 409 -14.37 28.66 -25.02
CA ASP A 409 -15.00 27.37 -24.75
C ASP A 409 -14.66 26.77 -23.37
N VAL A 410 -13.70 27.36 -22.65
CA VAL A 410 -13.42 27.00 -21.24
C VAL A 410 -14.52 27.53 -20.33
N ASN A 411 -15.09 26.64 -19.52
CA ASN A 411 -16.07 26.96 -18.49
C ASN A 411 -15.37 27.44 -17.19
N PRO A 412 -15.43 28.75 -16.86
CA PRO A 412 -14.76 29.29 -15.68
C PRO A 412 -15.51 28.97 -14.37
N ASN A 413 -16.65 28.28 -14.43
CA ASN A 413 -17.51 27.96 -13.28
C ASN A 413 -17.60 26.45 -12.99
N GLN A 414 -16.87 25.61 -13.73
CA GLN A 414 -16.91 24.16 -13.51
C GLN A 414 -16.51 23.82 -12.07
N ARG A 415 -17.32 23.01 -11.38
CA ARG A 415 -17.15 22.68 -9.96
C ARG A 415 -16.38 21.37 -9.79
N ASP A 416 -15.51 21.32 -8.78
CA ASP A 416 -14.91 20.06 -8.34
C ASP A 416 -15.96 19.17 -7.63
N THR A 417 -15.79 17.85 -7.66
CA THR A 417 -16.78 16.93 -7.05
C THR A 417 -16.56 16.77 -5.54
N THR A 418 -15.37 17.08 -5.04
CA THR A 418 -14.99 16.88 -3.64
C THR A 418 -15.62 17.92 -2.73
N TYR A 419 -15.50 19.20 -3.06
CA TYR A 419 -15.91 20.33 -2.24
C TYR A 419 -16.91 21.25 -2.93
N ASN A 420 -17.30 20.95 -4.17
CA ASN A 420 -18.26 21.74 -4.94
C ASN A 420 -17.80 23.21 -5.13
N GLN A 421 -16.49 23.42 -5.22
CA GLN A 421 -15.83 24.72 -5.35
C GLN A 421 -15.66 25.08 -6.82
N THR A 422 -15.88 26.36 -7.13
CA THR A 422 -15.58 26.92 -8.45
C THR A 422 -14.14 27.43 -8.51
N PRO A 423 -13.59 27.67 -9.72
CA PRO A 423 -12.31 28.34 -9.92
C PRO A 423 -12.17 29.65 -9.13
N LEU A 424 -13.23 30.47 -9.11
CA LEU A 424 -13.25 31.73 -8.36
C LEU A 424 -13.18 31.52 -6.84
N TRP A 425 -13.89 30.51 -6.32
CA TRP A 425 -13.81 30.14 -4.90
C TRP A 425 -12.37 29.76 -4.55
N MET A 426 -11.73 28.92 -5.37
CA MET A 426 -10.37 28.46 -5.11
C MET A 426 -9.35 29.60 -5.21
N ALA A 427 -9.48 30.47 -6.21
CA ALA A 427 -8.63 31.63 -6.41
C ALA A 427 -8.66 32.61 -5.22
N SER A 428 -9.79 32.69 -4.52
CA SER A 428 -9.93 33.47 -3.29
C SER A 428 -8.99 33.00 -2.16
N THR A 429 -8.43 31.79 -2.29
CA THR A 429 -7.39 31.26 -1.40
C THR A 429 -5.99 31.20 -2.04
N ALA A 430 -5.88 31.20 -3.37
CA ALA A 430 -4.64 30.98 -4.12
C ALA A 430 -3.79 32.24 -4.42
N GLY A 431 -4.39 33.41 -4.65
CA GLY A 431 -3.61 34.59 -5.09
C GLY A 431 -4.46 35.72 -5.68
N ASP A 432 -4.09 36.98 -5.45
CA ASP A 432 -4.83 38.15 -5.97
C ASP A 432 -4.64 38.30 -7.50
N ASP A 433 -3.51 37.82 -8.00
CA ASP A 433 -3.16 37.78 -9.42
C ASP A 433 -4.05 36.81 -10.21
N ILE A 434 -4.27 35.60 -9.70
CA ILE A 434 -5.16 34.61 -10.30
C ILE A 434 -6.63 35.03 -10.16
N LEU A 435 -6.98 35.61 -9.01
CA LEU A 435 -8.31 36.17 -8.79
C LEU A 435 -8.64 37.26 -9.82
N GLY A 436 -7.69 38.18 -10.07
CA GLY A 436 -7.84 39.22 -11.09
C GLY A 436 -8.07 38.65 -12.49
N LEU A 437 -7.30 37.64 -12.89
CA LEU A 437 -7.46 36.97 -14.20
C LEU A 437 -8.84 36.34 -14.38
N LEU A 438 -9.37 35.69 -13.34
CA LEU A 438 -10.71 35.11 -13.40
C LEU A 438 -11.75 36.22 -13.59
N LEU A 439 -11.69 37.29 -12.79
CA LEU A 439 -12.68 38.38 -12.81
C LEU A 439 -12.73 39.18 -14.13
N GLU A 440 -11.78 38.97 -15.06
CA GLU A 440 -11.89 39.47 -16.43
C GLU A 440 -13.00 38.77 -17.24
N ARG A 441 -13.42 37.56 -16.84
CA ARG A 441 -14.52 36.81 -17.46
C ARG A 441 -15.89 37.33 -17.02
N LYS A 442 -16.74 37.65 -18.00
CA LYS A 442 -18.09 38.19 -17.77
C LYS A 442 -19.12 37.13 -17.38
N ASP A 443 -18.84 35.88 -17.68
CA ASP A 443 -19.69 34.71 -17.45
C ASP A 443 -19.47 34.06 -16.08
N LEU A 444 -18.76 34.71 -15.15
CA LEU A 444 -18.48 34.18 -13.82
C LEU A 444 -19.67 34.21 -12.86
N GLU A 445 -19.84 33.11 -12.12
CA GLU A 445 -20.77 33.00 -11.01
C GLU A 445 -20.09 33.48 -9.71
N ILE A 446 -20.13 34.80 -9.46
CA ILE A 446 -19.39 35.43 -8.35
C ILE A 446 -19.80 34.90 -6.96
N ASN A 447 -21.08 34.59 -6.79
CA ASN A 447 -21.66 34.18 -5.51
C ASN A 447 -21.81 32.66 -5.38
N SER A 448 -21.14 31.86 -6.22
CA SER A 448 -21.27 30.40 -6.20
C SER A 448 -20.78 29.80 -4.89
N GLN A 449 -21.62 28.97 -4.28
CA GLN A 449 -21.38 28.40 -2.96
C GLN A 449 -20.71 27.02 -3.03
N SER A 450 -19.78 26.77 -2.11
CA SER A 450 -19.16 25.46 -1.86
C SER A 450 -20.15 24.44 -1.28
N ARG A 451 -19.69 23.22 -1.00
CA ARG A 451 -20.45 22.17 -0.31
C ARG A 451 -21.02 22.62 1.05
N TRP A 452 -20.38 23.60 1.69
CA TRP A 452 -20.81 24.15 2.99
C TRP A 452 -21.58 25.46 2.88
N GLY A 453 -21.90 25.91 1.66
CA GLY A 453 -22.56 27.20 1.45
C GLY A 453 -21.60 28.40 1.43
N GLU A 454 -20.29 28.19 1.46
CA GLU A 454 -19.33 29.30 1.53
C GLU A 454 -19.15 29.93 0.15
N THR A 455 -19.30 31.25 0.06
CA THR A 455 -18.99 32.03 -1.15
C THR A 455 -17.50 32.36 -1.24
N PRO A 456 -16.98 32.76 -2.43
CA PRO A 456 -15.61 33.25 -2.56
C PRO A 456 -15.32 34.42 -1.60
N LEU A 457 -16.28 35.32 -1.40
CA LEU A 457 -16.17 36.45 -0.48
C LEU A 457 -16.10 36.00 0.99
N TYR A 458 -16.97 35.08 1.40
CA TYR A 458 -16.92 34.50 2.74
C TYR A 458 -15.54 33.89 3.00
N GLN A 459 -15.01 33.15 2.02
CA GLN A 459 -13.70 32.52 2.15
C GLN A 459 -12.55 33.54 2.23
N ALA A 460 -12.59 34.60 1.43
CA ALA A 460 -11.60 35.67 1.49
C ALA A 460 -11.59 36.36 2.86
N VAL A 461 -12.77 36.63 3.44
CA VAL A 461 -12.91 37.20 4.79
C VAL A 461 -12.42 36.21 5.87
N GLN A 462 -12.82 34.94 5.79
CA GLN A 462 -12.37 33.90 6.73
C GLN A 462 -10.84 33.78 6.76
N ARG A 463 -10.20 33.84 5.59
CA ARG A 463 -8.74 33.76 5.44
C ARG A 463 -8.02 35.09 5.68
N LYS A 464 -8.74 36.15 6.09
CA LYS A 464 -8.22 37.51 6.31
C LYS A 464 -7.53 38.12 5.08
N ARG A 465 -7.98 37.73 3.88
CA ARG A 465 -7.47 38.23 2.61
C ARG A 465 -8.27 39.46 2.17
N LEU A 466 -8.02 40.58 2.82
CA LEU A 466 -8.77 41.82 2.63
C LEU A 466 -8.69 42.37 1.19
N SER A 467 -7.53 42.23 0.54
CA SER A 467 -7.35 42.61 -0.87
C SER A 467 -8.29 41.81 -1.78
N ALA A 468 -8.25 40.47 -1.69
CA ALA A 468 -9.17 39.59 -2.41
C ALA A 468 -10.64 39.88 -2.10
N ALA A 469 -10.99 40.10 -0.83
CA ALA A 469 -12.35 40.44 -0.43
C ALA A 469 -12.79 41.78 -1.03
N GLN A 470 -11.94 42.81 -1.05
CA GLN A 470 -12.23 44.09 -1.70
C GLN A 470 -12.44 43.91 -3.20
N THR A 471 -11.56 43.17 -3.88
CA THR A 471 -11.70 42.88 -5.32
C THR A 471 -13.00 42.14 -5.64
N LEU A 472 -13.38 41.15 -4.82
CA LEU A 472 -14.65 40.44 -4.98
C LEU A 472 -15.86 41.36 -4.78
N LEU A 473 -15.82 42.22 -3.77
CA LEU A 473 -16.86 43.22 -3.53
C LEU A 473 -16.98 44.23 -4.68
N ASP A 474 -15.86 44.71 -5.20
CA ASP A 474 -15.81 45.62 -6.35
C ASP A 474 -16.34 44.95 -7.62
N ALA A 475 -16.18 43.62 -7.74
CA ALA A 475 -16.76 42.82 -8.81
C ALA A 475 -18.26 42.50 -8.60
N GLY A 476 -18.87 42.88 -7.48
CA GLY A 476 -20.29 42.68 -7.20
C GLY A 476 -20.63 41.41 -6.41
N ALA A 477 -19.69 40.86 -5.63
CA ALA A 477 -20.00 39.81 -4.66
C ALA A 477 -21.00 40.30 -3.61
N ASP A 478 -22.03 39.49 -3.32
CA ASP A 478 -23.05 39.83 -2.34
C ASP A 478 -22.54 39.46 -0.92
N PRO A 479 -22.34 40.44 -0.01
CA PRO A 479 -21.84 40.18 1.34
C PRO A 479 -22.85 39.47 2.25
N ASN A 480 -24.10 39.33 1.81
CA ASN A 480 -25.20 38.81 2.62
C ASN A 480 -25.49 37.33 2.41
N VAL A 481 -24.83 36.68 1.45
CA VAL A 481 -25.05 35.25 1.16
C VAL A 481 -24.59 34.42 2.36
N PRO A 482 -25.50 33.68 3.02
CA PRO A 482 -25.14 32.89 4.18
C PRO A 482 -24.66 31.49 3.77
N THR A 483 -23.81 30.88 4.60
CA THR A 483 -23.47 29.45 4.50
C THR A 483 -24.66 28.55 4.82
N HIS A 484 -24.52 27.23 4.66
CA HIS A 484 -25.55 26.28 5.10
C HIS A 484 -25.78 26.33 6.62
N GLU A 485 -24.82 26.84 7.39
CA GLU A 485 -24.95 27.13 8.82
C GLU A 485 -25.56 28.51 9.13
N ASN A 486 -26.13 29.17 8.11
CA ASN A 486 -26.63 30.54 8.14
C ASN A 486 -25.58 31.60 8.55
N LYS A 487 -24.28 31.31 8.39
CA LYS A 487 -23.21 32.28 8.73
C LYS A 487 -22.93 33.18 7.53
N THR A 488 -22.91 34.49 7.73
CA THR A 488 -22.48 35.46 6.71
C THR A 488 -21.01 35.84 6.91
N ALA A 489 -20.42 36.51 5.91
CA ALA A 489 -19.07 37.04 6.04
C ALA A 489 -18.95 38.01 7.23
N LEU A 490 -19.99 38.83 7.45
CA LEU A 490 -20.07 39.73 8.59
C LEU A 490 -20.16 38.98 9.93
N SER A 491 -20.98 37.92 10.02
CA SER A 491 -21.08 37.14 11.27
C SER A 491 -19.76 36.45 11.63
N TRP A 492 -19.02 35.97 10.63
CA TRP A 492 -17.68 35.41 10.86
C TRP A 492 -16.69 36.48 11.34
N ALA A 493 -16.62 37.61 10.62
CA ALA A 493 -15.75 38.72 10.99
C ALA A 493 -16.05 39.24 12.41
N ALA A 494 -17.33 39.27 12.78
CA ALA A 494 -17.81 39.61 14.11
C ALA A 494 -17.35 38.60 15.18
N ALA A 495 -17.55 37.30 14.97
CA ALA A 495 -17.09 36.26 15.91
C ALA A 495 -15.58 36.34 16.18
N GLU A 496 -14.78 36.61 15.14
CA GLU A 496 -13.33 36.75 15.21
C GLU A 496 -12.86 38.14 15.69
N GLY A 497 -13.76 39.12 15.80
CA GLY A 497 -13.42 40.50 16.17
C GLY A 497 -12.55 41.23 15.14
N SER A 498 -12.57 40.81 13.87
CA SER A 498 -11.74 41.39 12.80
C SER A 498 -12.30 42.74 12.36
N GLN A 499 -11.76 43.81 12.95
CA GLN A 499 -12.14 45.20 12.66
C GLN A 499 -11.99 45.50 11.17
N GLU A 500 -10.87 45.14 10.57
CA GLU A 500 -10.54 45.45 9.19
C GLU A 500 -11.51 44.78 8.21
N SER A 501 -11.92 43.55 8.49
CA SER A 501 -12.93 42.85 7.68
C SER A 501 -14.31 43.51 7.81
N ILE A 502 -14.68 43.94 9.02
CA ILE A 502 -15.96 44.65 9.26
C ILE A 502 -15.94 46.01 8.55
N GLU A 503 -14.86 46.78 8.66
CA GLU A 503 -14.69 48.07 7.98
C GLU A 503 -14.80 47.92 6.46
N LEU A 504 -14.18 46.87 5.91
CA LEU A 504 -14.28 46.55 4.49
C LEU A 504 -15.73 46.27 4.08
N LEU A 505 -16.42 45.38 4.80
CA LEU A 505 -17.81 45.02 4.50
C LEU A 505 -18.75 46.23 4.64
N PHE A 506 -18.51 47.13 5.59
CA PHE A 506 -19.32 48.34 5.82
C PHE A 506 -19.30 49.35 4.68
N LYS A 507 -18.34 49.24 3.75
CA LYS A 507 -18.33 50.04 2.51
C LYS A 507 -19.49 49.66 1.59
N GLN A 508 -20.05 48.46 1.74
CA GLN A 508 -21.15 47.99 0.91
C GLN A 508 -22.48 48.56 1.37
N PRO A 509 -23.23 49.28 0.49
CA PRO A 509 -24.47 49.95 0.87
C PRO A 509 -25.61 48.97 1.17
N ASN A 510 -25.55 47.74 0.64
CA ASN A 510 -26.56 46.71 0.79
C ASN A 510 -26.26 45.71 1.93
N LEU A 511 -25.27 45.97 2.78
CA LEU A 511 -24.91 45.05 3.86
C LEU A 511 -26.01 44.96 4.92
N ALA A 512 -26.52 43.74 5.14
CA ALA A 512 -27.45 43.43 6.21
C ALA A 512 -26.68 43.12 7.51
N LEU A 513 -26.99 43.85 8.58
CA LEU A 513 -26.27 43.78 9.86
C LEU A 513 -26.78 42.67 10.79
N ASP A 514 -28.02 42.23 10.61
CA ASP A 514 -28.77 41.46 11.60
C ASP A 514 -29.18 40.06 11.11
N ILE A 515 -28.50 39.50 10.10
CA ILE A 515 -28.76 38.13 9.65
C ILE A 515 -28.35 37.14 10.76
N PRO A 516 -29.29 36.35 11.32
CA PRO A 516 -28.97 35.39 12.36
C PRO A 516 -28.46 34.07 11.77
N ASP A 517 -27.50 33.46 12.46
CA ASP A 517 -27.04 32.11 12.13
C ASP A 517 -28.00 31.00 12.60
N GLN A 518 -27.62 29.73 12.41
CA GLN A 518 -28.43 28.59 12.84
C GLN A 518 -28.71 28.56 14.34
N SER A 519 -27.94 29.26 15.19
CA SER A 519 -28.19 29.39 16.62
C SER A 519 -29.02 30.63 16.99
N GLY A 520 -29.47 31.40 16.00
CA GLY A 520 -30.15 32.67 16.20
C GLY A 520 -29.20 33.83 16.51
N GLN A 521 -27.88 33.62 16.45
CA GLN A 521 -26.92 34.67 16.79
C GLN A 521 -26.70 35.60 15.60
N THR A 522 -27.01 36.88 15.78
CA THR A 522 -26.60 37.94 14.85
C THR A 522 -25.12 38.30 15.05
N PRO A 523 -24.49 39.03 14.11
CA PRO A 523 -23.13 39.55 14.29
C PRO A 523 -22.92 40.31 15.62
N LEU A 524 -23.91 41.09 16.06
CA LEU A 524 -23.83 41.81 17.34
C LEU A 524 -23.80 40.85 18.54
N LEU A 525 -24.61 39.78 18.52
CA LEU A 525 -24.61 38.76 19.57
C LEU A 525 -23.25 38.05 19.64
N ARG A 526 -22.67 37.69 18.48
CA ARG A 526 -21.33 37.07 18.40
C ARG A 526 -20.24 37.98 18.99
N CYS A 527 -20.25 39.27 18.66
CA CYS A 527 -19.29 40.22 19.24
C CYS A 527 -19.51 40.45 20.74
N ALA A 528 -20.75 40.41 21.21
CA ALA A 528 -21.06 40.57 22.62
C ALA A 528 -20.63 39.36 23.45
N ASP A 529 -20.88 38.13 22.97
CA ASP A 529 -20.43 36.89 23.61
C ASP A 529 -18.90 36.79 23.68
N ALA A 530 -18.21 37.16 22.60
CA ALA A 530 -16.75 37.14 22.54
C ALA A 530 -16.07 38.32 23.27
N GLY A 531 -16.80 39.37 23.61
CA GLY A 531 -16.25 40.55 24.31
C GLY A 531 -15.55 41.56 23.40
N HIS A 532 -15.76 41.48 22.08
CA HIS A 532 -15.10 42.32 21.08
C HIS A 532 -15.64 43.74 21.07
N THR A 533 -15.24 44.53 22.07
CA THR A 533 -15.76 45.89 22.35
C THR A 533 -15.74 46.82 21.13
N LYS A 534 -14.68 46.80 20.33
CA LYS A 534 -14.58 47.63 19.13
C LYS A 534 -15.57 47.18 18.04
N CYS A 535 -15.71 45.87 17.81
CA CYS A 535 -16.72 45.33 16.91
C CYS A 535 -18.14 45.74 17.35
N VAL A 536 -18.47 45.56 18.64
CA VAL A 536 -19.77 45.96 19.19
C VAL A 536 -20.05 47.43 18.90
N ARG A 537 -19.08 48.32 19.15
CA ARG A 537 -19.21 49.74 18.84
C ARG A 537 -19.48 49.97 17.35
N MET A 538 -18.66 49.38 16.48
CA MET A 538 -18.81 49.54 15.03
C MET A 538 -20.19 49.09 14.53
N LEU A 539 -20.69 47.94 14.98
CA LEU A 539 -22.01 47.43 14.60
C LEU A 539 -23.13 48.35 15.11
N LEU A 540 -23.07 48.80 16.36
CA LEU A 540 -24.07 49.72 16.92
C LEU A 540 -24.05 51.08 16.21
N ASP A 541 -22.87 51.63 15.92
CA ASP A 541 -22.72 52.90 15.19
C ASP A 541 -23.26 52.79 13.75
N LYS A 542 -23.22 51.58 13.15
CA LYS A 542 -23.83 51.30 11.83
C LYS A 542 -25.34 51.00 11.90
N GLY A 543 -25.91 50.89 13.10
CA GLY A 543 -27.34 50.68 13.32
C GLY A 543 -27.78 49.23 13.52
N ALA A 544 -26.87 48.32 13.90
CA ALA A 544 -27.23 46.95 14.25
C ALA A 544 -28.21 46.92 15.44
N SER A 545 -29.21 46.06 15.37
CA SER A 545 -30.32 46.08 16.31
C SER A 545 -30.00 45.29 17.59
N VAL A 546 -30.10 45.95 18.75
CA VAL A 546 -29.92 45.33 20.08
C VAL A 546 -31.07 44.39 20.50
N LYS A 547 -32.19 44.39 19.78
CA LYS A 547 -33.42 43.67 20.16
C LYS A 547 -33.38 42.16 19.90
N TYR A 548 -32.43 41.69 19.09
CA TYR A 548 -32.38 40.28 18.70
C TYR A 548 -31.86 39.42 19.85
N ALA A 549 -32.39 38.20 19.90
CA ALA A 549 -32.00 37.19 20.88
C ALA A 549 -31.68 35.89 20.13
N ASP A 550 -30.80 35.08 20.72
CA ASP A 550 -30.49 33.76 20.18
C ASP A 550 -31.64 32.76 20.41
N LYS A 551 -31.46 31.51 19.99
CA LYS A 551 -32.47 30.46 20.17
C LYS A 551 -32.82 30.16 21.62
N GLU A 552 -32.01 30.56 22.59
CA GLU A 552 -32.31 30.41 24.03
C GLU A 552 -32.98 31.67 24.60
N GLY A 553 -33.29 32.68 23.77
CA GLY A 553 -33.86 33.95 24.22
C GLY A 553 -32.80 34.90 24.81
N ARG A 554 -31.51 34.60 24.68
CA ARG A 554 -30.45 35.45 25.25
C ARG A 554 -30.14 36.62 24.31
N THR A 555 -30.26 37.83 24.84
CA THR A 555 -29.89 39.06 24.12
C THR A 555 -28.37 39.28 24.13
N ALA A 556 -27.88 40.24 23.35
CA ALA A 556 -26.47 40.66 23.41
C ALA A 556 -26.05 41.09 24.83
N LEU A 557 -26.94 41.73 25.59
CA LEU A 557 -26.66 42.13 26.97
C LEU A 557 -26.58 40.91 27.90
N SER A 558 -27.50 39.95 27.74
CA SER A 558 -27.48 38.68 28.48
C SER A 558 -26.16 37.92 28.26
N LEU A 559 -25.68 37.83 27.00
CA LEU A 559 -24.42 37.17 26.66
C LEU A 559 -23.20 37.91 27.23
N ALA A 560 -23.14 39.24 27.08
CA ALA A 560 -22.06 40.04 27.66
C ALA A 560 -22.02 39.93 29.18
N ALA A 561 -23.18 39.88 29.84
CA ALA A 561 -23.28 39.76 31.28
C ALA A 561 -22.85 38.37 31.77
N PHE A 562 -23.30 37.31 31.10
CA PHE A 562 -22.89 35.92 31.35
C PHE A 562 -21.38 35.70 31.21
N LYS A 563 -20.71 36.47 30.34
CA LYS A 563 -19.26 36.36 30.08
C LYS A 563 -18.40 37.39 30.82
N GLY A 564 -19.01 38.30 31.58
CA GLY A 564 -18.29 39.30 32.36
C GLY A 564 -17.80 40.52 31.58
N HIS A 565 -18.30 40.75 30.36
CA HIS A 565 -17.85 41.82 29.47
C HIS A 565 -18.48 43.18 29.80
N LYS A 566 -18.11 43.77 30.95
CA LYS A 566 -18.66 45.04 31.45
C LYS A 566 -18.67 46.18 30.43
N VAL A 567 -17.59 46.35 29.66
CA VAL A 567 -17.49 47.45 28.69
C VAL A 567 -18.49 47.26 27.55
N VAL A 568 -18.71 46.03 27.11
CA VAL A 568 -19.75 45.68 26.12
C VAL A 568 -21.14 45.94 26.70
N ALA A 569 -21.41 45.48 27.93
CA ALA A 569 -22.69 45.73 28.60
C ALA A 569 -23.01 47.23 28.68
N LYS A 570 -22.00 48.06 28.99
CA LYS A 570 -22.13 49.53 28.99
C LYS A 570 -22.47 50.10 27.62
N LEU A 571 -21.87 49.60 26.55
CA LEU A 571 -22.18 50.04 25.18
C LEU A 571 -23.60 49.65 24.76
N LEU A 572 -24.04 48.45 25.13
CA LEU A 572 -25.38 47.94 24.81
C LEU A 572 -26.47 48.74 25.52
N LEU A 573 -26.33 49.01 26.83
CA LEU A 573 -27.29 49.85 27.57
C LEU A 573 -27.34 51.28 27.05
N LYS A 574 -26.18 51.86 26.66
CA LYS A 574 -26.14 53.18 26.02
C LYS A 574 -26.94 53.21 24.70
N ASN A 575 -27.07 52.07 24.03
CA ASN A 575 -27.85 51.90 22.80
C ASN A 575 -29.23 51.26 23.08
N HIS A 576 -29.77 51.47 24.28
CA HIS A 576 -31.14 51.08 24.66
C HIS A 576 -31.41 49.57 24.58
N ALA A 577 -30.41 48.73 24.88
CA ALA A 577 -30.66 47.32 25.13
C ALA A 577 -31.56 47.15 26.36
N GLU A 578 -32.50 46.21 26.28
CA GLU A 578 -33.44 45.92 27.37
C GLU A 578 -32.68 45.32 28.56
N ILE A 579 -32.67 46.02 29.69
CA ILE A 579 -31.85 45.67 30.86
C ILE A 579 -32.39 44.43 31.60
N ASN A 580 -33.70 44.22 31.53
CA ASN A 580 -34.42 43.15 32.23
C ASN A 580 -34.92 42.04 31.30
N ALA A 581 -34.34 41.91 30.10
CA ALA A 581 -34.75 40.88 29.15
C ALA A 581 -34.52 39.47 29.70
N GLN A 582 -35.60 38.70 29.84
CA GLN A 582 -35.54 37.31 30.30
C GLN A 582 -35.28 36.35 29.14
N ASP A 583 -34.36 35.42 29.34
CA ASP A 583 -34.18 34.29 28.42
C ASP A 583 -35.30 33.26 28.58
N LYS A 584 -35.24 32.15 27.84
CA LYS A 584 -36.26 31.09 27.88
C LYS A 584 -36.42 30.40 29.23
N LYS A 585 -35.48 30.58 30.16
CA LYS A 585 -35.54 30.04 31.52
C LYS A 585 -35.91 31.12 32.54
N GLY A 586 -36.30 32.32 32.08
CA GLY A 586 -36.59 33.45 32.96
C GLY A 586 -35.35 34.23 33.42
N ASN A 587 -34.14 33.90 32.97
CA ASN A 587 -32.94 34.56 33.48
C ASN A 587 -32.74 35.95 32.88
N THR A 588 -32.57 36.95 33.74
CA THR A 588 -32.15 38.31 33.35
C THR A 588 -30.62 38.39 33.16
N PRO A 589 -30.08 39.43 32.47
CA PRO A 589 -28.65 39.65 32.41
C PRO A 589 -27.99 39.75 33.79
N LEU A 590 -28.71 40.33 34.77
CA LEU A 590 -28.25 40.43 36.16
C LEU A 590 -28.13 39.05 36.82
N ALA A 591 -29.13 38.18 36.67
CA ALA A 591 -29.10 36.79 37.17
C ALA A 591 -27.91 36.01 36.57
N LEU A 592 -27.68 36.15 35.26
CA LEU A 592 -26.56 35.47 34.58
C LEU A 592 -25.18 35.97 35.05
N ALA A 593 -25.01 37.27 35.27
CA ALA A 593 -23.76 37.83 35.81
C ALA A 593 -23.52 37.40 37.26
N ALA A 594 -24.58 37.34 38.07
CA ALA A 594 -24.52 36.88 39.46
C ALA A 594 -24.15 35.39 39.54
N GLU A 595 -24.78 34.56 38.72
CA GLU A 595 -24.47 33.12 38.58
C GLU A 595 -23.00 32.87 38.22
N LYS A 596 -22.41 33.72 37.37
CA LYS A 596 -21.04 33.55 36.86
C LYS A 596 -19.98 34.35 37.62
N ASN A 597 -20.35 34.90 38.78
CA ASN A 597 -19.43 35.63 39.65
C ASN A 597 -18.76 36.85 38.98
N HIS A 598 -19.54 37.62 38.21
CA HIS A 598 -19.06 38.81 37.52
C HIS A 598 -19.44 40.09 38.27
N ASP A 599 -18.80 40.32 39.42
CA ASP A 599 -19.07 41.41 40.36
C ASP A 599 -19.10 42.80 39.70
N ALA A 600 -18.14 43.06 38.80
CA ALA A 600 -18.03 44.35 38.12
C ALA A 600 -19.22 44.62 37.17
N VAL A 601 -19.80 43.55 36.61
CA VAL A 601 -21.01 43.61 35.78
C VAL A 601 -22.25 43.70 36.65
N VAL A 602 -22.37 42.87 37.69
CA VAL A 602 -23.49 42.91 38.65
C VAL A 602 -23.67 44.32 39.21
N ARG A 603 -22.58 44.90 39.75
CA ARG A 603 -22.58 46.27 40.26
C ARG A 603 -23.07 47.27 39.21
N PHE A 604 -22.54 47.17 38.00
CA PHE A 604 -22.90 48.08 36.91
C PHE A 604 -24.37 47.95 36.48
N LEU A 605 -24.91 46.72 36.40
CA LEU A 605 -26.30 46.48 36.04
C LEU A 605 -27.25 47.02 37.13
N LEU A 606 -26.96 46.77 38.40
CA LEU A 606 -27.72 47.32 39.53
C LEU A 606 -27.70 48.86 39.53
N GLU A 607 -26.51 49.47 39.37
CA GLU A 607 -26.36 50.93 39.24
C GLU A 607 -27.10 51.50 38.03
N SER A 608 -27.35 50.68 37.00
CA SER A 608 -28.09 51.06 35.79
C SER A 608 -29.59 50.78 35.89
N GLY A 609 -30.09 50.32 37.05
CA GLY A 609 -31.51 50.09 37.29
C GLY A 609 -32.02 48.69 36.90
N ALA A 610 -31.15 47.68 36.85
CA ALA A 610 -31.58 46.29 36.69
C ALA A 610 -32.44 45.86 37.88
N ASP A 611 -33.53 45.16 37.62
CA ASP A 611 -34.44 44.66 38.65
C ASP A 611 -33.85 43.40 39.30
N ALA A 612 -33.56 43.51 40.60
CA ALA A 612 -32.96 42.44 41.39
C ALA A 612 -33.98 41.40 41.89
N ASP A 613 -35.29 41.68 41.75
CA ASP A 613 -36.37 40.84 42.24
C ASP A 613 -37.01 39.99 41.13
N LEU A 614 -36.56 40.13 39.89
CA LEU A 614 -37.01 39.28 38.78
C LEU A 614 -36.45 37.86 38.92
N ALA A 615 -37.32 36.96 39.40
CA ALA A 615 -37.04 35.54 39.50
C ALA A 615 -37.14 34.82 38.15
N ASP A 616 -36.39 33.73 38.03
CA ASP A 616 -36.42 32.85 36.87
C ASP A 616 -37.55 31.81 36.97
N GLU A 617 -37.60 30.82 36.07
CA GLU A 617 -38.64 29.78 36.09
C GLU A 617 -38.60 28.87 37.34
N ASP A 618 -37.46 28.80 38.03
CA ASP A 618 -37.29 28.05 39.28
C ASP A 618 -37.60 28.92 40.52
N GLU A 619 -38.19 30.10 40.31
CA GLU A 619 -38.46 31.13 41.33
C GLU A 619 -37.19 31.67 42.01
N GLU A 620 -36.00 31.50 41.39
CA GLU A 620 -34.74 32.02 41.94
C GLU A 620 -34.46 33.45 41.48
N THR A 621 -34.33 34.39 42.43
CA THR A 621 -33.85 35.75 42.15
C THR A 621 -32.33 35.78 41.89
N PRO A 622 -31.79 36.83 41.23
CA PRO A 622 -30.35 37.01 41.04
C PRO A 622 -29.50 36.86 42.31
N VAL A 623 -30.00 37.34 43.46
CA VAL A 623 -29.28 37.25 44.75
C VAL A 623 -29.35 35.85 45.36
N GLU A 624 -30.47 35.14 45.19
CA GLU A 624 -30.62 33.73 45.60
C GLU A 624 -29.70 32.84 44.78
N LYS A 625 -29.63 33.05 43.45
CA LYS A 625 -28.66 32.36 42.59
C LYS A 625 -27.21 32.55 42.99
N ALA A 626 -26.85 33.75 43.46
CA ALA A 626 -25.52 34.00 43.97
C ALA A 626 -25.28 33.25 45.29
N ARG A 627 -26.26 33.24 46.19
CA ARG A 627 -26.19 32.54 47.48
C ARG A 627 -26.05 31.02 47.32
N ASP A 628 -26.87 30.44 46.46
CA ASP A 628 -26.93 28.98 46.26
C ASP A 628 -25.69 28.44 45.54
N ARG A 629 -25.02 29.29 44.77
CA ARG A 629 -23.72 28.98 44.16
C ARG A 629 -22.51 29.41 45.01
N HIS A 630 -22.74 29.84 46.25
CA HIS A 630 -21.70 30.28 47.19
C HIS A 630 -20.83 31.44 46.66
N MET A 631 -21.46 32.40 45.98
CA MET A 631 -20.82 33.61 45.43
C MET A 631 -20.89 34.76 46.44
N ASP A 632 -20.21 34.61 47.58
CA ASP A 632 -20.27 35.55 48.70
C ASP A 632 -19.97 37.01 48.28
N GLN A 633 -18.98 37.20 47.40
CA GLN A 633 -18.61 38.52 46.89
C GLN A 633 -19.77 39.19 46.13
N ILE A 634 -20.56 38.42 45.38
CA ILE A 634 -21.72 38.94 44.66
C ILE A 634 -22.82 39.33 45.63
N VAL A 635 -23.07 38.50 46.64
CA VAL A 635 -24.07 38.80 47.69
C VAL A 635 -23.72 40.09 48.42
N GLU A 636 -22.44 40.33 48.72
CA GLU A 636 -21.99 41.62 49.28
C GLU A 636 -22.22 42.79 48.32
N VAL A 637 -21.99 42.63 47.01
CA VAL A 637 -22.32 43.67 46.02
C VAL A 637 -23.82 44.01 46.03
N PHE A 638 -24.70 43.01 46.13
CA PHE A 638 -26.15 43.25 46.26
C PHE A 638 -26.48 44.09 47.50
N LYS A 639 -25.92 43.75 48.67
CA LYS A 639 -26.11 44.51 49.91
C LYS A 639 -25.62 45.96 49.77
N GLU A 640 -24.41 46.14 49.25
CA GLU A 640 -23.81 47.46 49.09
C GLU A 640 -24.62 48.38 48.17
N VAL A 641 -25.07 47.87 47.01
CA VAL A 641 -25.72 48.70 45.99
C VAL A 641 -27.20 48.93 46.30
N LEU A 642 -27.91 47.90 46.77
CA LEU A 642 -29.33 48.00 47.11
C LEU A 642 -29.58 48.60 48.51
N LYS A 643 -28.52 48.79 49.31
CA LYS A 643 -28.60 49.24 50.72
C LYS A 643 -29.47 48.33 51.59
N LEU A 644 -29.43 47.03 51.31
CA LEU A 644 -29.97 45.95 52.14
C LEU A 644 -29.03 45.71 53.32
#